data_AF-A0A2H0SPF9-F1
#
_entry.id   AF-A0A2H0SPF9-F1
#
_cell.length_a   1.000
_cell.length_b   1.000
_cell.length_c   1.000
_cell.angle_alpha   90.00
_cell.angle_beta   90.00
_cell.angle_gamma   90.00
#
_symmetry.space_group_name_H-M   'P 1'
#
loop_
_entity.id
_entity.type
_entity.pdbx_description
1 polymer ?
#
loop_
_entity_poly.entity_id
_entity_poly.type
_entity_poly.pdbx_seq_one_letter_code
_entity_poly.pdbx_strand_id
1 'polypeptide(L)'
;MKSTPKLLFFVSLFLLAFIPLYPKIPLFDILPGYIVRVRVEDILMVIASGLWLWHALKNKTKWQSGYLGIIGLYAAVGVFSIALGIFLLQTIPFEVLHIGKSALHYFRYLEYFSLFFIAFSGIRTKKQATKAVFVLAATTFLIIIYGIGQKYLHFPLYSTMNREYSKGQAFYLEEGGKISATFGGHYDLAAYLVIILPLLFSFSLQYLKKSKGKLVLFVWLQTIHLGGAWLLLETASKAALIAYIFALAIVIALYLKMIANKRLRTLLSSAALLTSAAIFFAFLSLFGSQTKIRFSNLYTALVSDQQNQDPNDLVGNGYEWKTYTQTSPDGEVVTTRKLEKSTWSPNALRYGISMGIRLDTLWPQALKGLSNNPLFGSGYGTLSKLENTQFVEADSTDNNYLRTLGETGLLGFITFYGFVLLAMRLVWNQLERHKGITQALSIGYLGASLGLLVNALYIDVFAASKVAFVFWGITGFVLRLVAKEQGSDALKAILMHLGKHKTLYAAVLLAFFLLQQNPLANHSNLLAFHTSTPAFENFVAARCFRQSYSFALCRNSGLITGEHFSFYSMLLLPFLWLSKNPAVFYYLNLSLVLTTLLLMYKKLGIKSLLSLLLLVVLAYEYNFTGQPLEDSQLLRLMILAPAAILLLQKFILAGKHARVAKVVLYGALMLSPVLSANSGQRFLESFRNSVQVVKRDAVLQANSRLTADDFLITVLSPYYIDLFSDKPYQVLPLSPAQTYMDTPERVWGAYDFSNMYTLYERLLAQGKQLFLSDYGLNTNKAFFEDYAALRQNFDVRYANLDCYDQCALLRVNKLTEKISPLPSSITTKKLEPSLLSSEYSFAVISNRYDKTNTQTEVEYLGKLANQNDESFAFMILTGDIVNSKDSSAIQTVNTLFANQASFPVLYSPGNYDLLPSKPYNIASERFYSDRDYFILLDIGRDSVATKQQQLFVYNALLELEQLPNIQNLFIISHDLNWQDRDNPNNFIFDLEEKLAAFPELKSYILTADHAQADTKESRSKFNGNSKYYANTQSVIRVTKNGEILF
;
A
#
# COMPACT_ATOMS: atom_id res chain seq x y z
N MET A 1 13.57 -44.42 34.12
CA MET A 1 12.45 -43.63 33.53
C MET A 1 11.84 -42.52 34.41
N LYS A 2 12.13 -42.41 35.73
CA LYS A 2 11.61 -41.32 36.61
C LYS A 2 12.29 -39.93 36.46
N SER A 3 13.31 -39.77 35.60
CA SER A 3 14.16 -38.57 35.52
C SER A 3 13.65 -37.45 34.59
N THR A 4 12.82 -37.74 33.60
CA THR A 4 12.51 -36.79 32.52
C THR A 4 11.65 -35.57 32.93
N PRO A 5 10.65 -35.69 33.82
CA PRO A 5 9.93 -34.52 34.34
C PRO A 5 10.82 -33.58 35.17
N LYS A 6 11.84 -34.14 35.84
CA LYS A 6 12.83 -33.34 36.58
C LYS A 6 13.73 -32.57 35.62
N LEU A 7 14.16 -33.20 34.52
CA LEU A 7 14.94 -32.53 33.48
C LEU A 7 14.20 -31.30 32.90
N LEU A 8 12.95 -31.48 32.45
CA LEU A 8 12.15 -30.37 31.90
C LEU A 8 11.92 -29.24 32.91
N PHE A 9 11.84 -29.55 34.21
CA PHE A 9 11.78 -28.52 35.25
C PHE A 9 13.05 -27.67 35.29
N PHE A 10 14.24 -28.29 35.32
CA PHE A 10 15.50 -27.55 35.32
C PHE A 10 15.72 -26.79 34.02
N VAL A 11 15.38 -27.38 32.87
CA VAL A 11 15.40 -26.68 31.57
C VAL A 11 14.48 -25.46 31.59
N SER A 12 13.28 -25.57 32.17
CA SER A 12 12.37 -24.42 32.32
C SER A 12 12.99 -23.30 33.15
N LEU A 13 13.60 -23.63 34.29
CA LEU A 13 14.27 -22.63 35.14
C LEU A 13 15.46 -21.98 34.43
N PHE A 14 16.27 -22.79 33.75
CA PHE A 14 17.42 -22.32 32.98
C PHE A 14 16.98 -21.34 31.90
N LEU A 15 15.98 -21.68 31.08
CA LEU A 15 15.51 -20.81 30.00
C LEU A 15 14.87 -19.52 30.52
N LEU A 16 14.11 -19.57 31.63
CA LEU A 16 13.53 -18.38 32.26
C LEU A 16 14.59 -17.41 32.82
N ALA A 17 15.80 -17.88 33.10
CA ALA A 17 16.93 -17.05 33.51
C ALA A 17 17.81 -16.63 32.33
N PHE A 18 18.22 -17.60 31.50
CA PHE A 18 19.17 -17.40 30.43
C PHE A 18 18.64 -16.44 29.36
N ILE A 19 17.39 -16.61 28.90
CA ILE A 19 16.85 -15.79 27.80
C ILE A 19 16.83 -14.30 28.16
N PRO A 20 16.34 -13.86 29.34
CA PRO A 20 16.46 -12.45 29.72
C PRO A 20 17.91 -12.00 29.95
N LEU A 21 18.76 -12.80 30.59
CA LEU A 21 20.12 -12.40 30.99
C LEU A 21 21.13 -12.36 29.84
N TYR A 22 21.02 -13.27 28.86
CA TYR A 22 22.00 -13.37 27.79
C TYR A 22 21.85 -12.21 26.81
N PRO A 23 22.86 -11.36 26.57
CA PRO A 23 22.77 -10.27 25.60
C PRO A 23 22.44 -10.78 24.19
N LYS A 24 21.78 -9.98 23.33
CA LYS A 24 21.40 -10.39 21.96
C LYS A 24 22.62 -10.46 21.02
N ILE A 25 23.51 -11.41 21.26
CA ILE A 25 24.72 -11.64 20.46
C ILE A 25 24.38 -12.63 19.34
N PRO A 26 24.59 -12.26 18.07
CA PRO A 26 24.32 -13.14 16.93
C PRO A 26 25.44 -14.19 16.76
N LEU A 27 25.07 -15.31 16.13
CA LEU A 27 25.98 -16.35 15.69
C LEU A 27 26.28 -16.22 14.20
N PHE A 28 25.24 -16.13 13.37
CA PHE A 28 25.35 -15.99 11.91
C PHE A 28 24.09 -15.40 11.28
N ASP A 29 24.23 -14.93 10.05
CA ASP A 29 23.13 -14.41 9.23
C ASP A 29 22.36 -15.57 8.58
N ILE A 30 21.04 -15.59 8.76
CA ILE A 30 20.18 -16.64 8.19
C ILE A 30 19.65 -16.31 6.80
N LEU A 31 19.47 -15.01 6.51
CA LEU A 31 19.05 -14.51 5.21
C LEU A 31 19.89 -13.28 4.84
N PRO A 32 20.43 -13.21 3.61
CA PRO A 32 21.14 -12.03 3.13
C PRO A 32 20.25 -10.77 3.21
N GLY A 33 20.82 -9.66 3.69
CA GLY A 33 20.12 -8.37 3.78
C GLY A 33 19.10 -8.24 4.91
N TYR A 34 18.74 -9.32 5.61
CA TYR A 34 17.74 -9.27 6.69
C TYR A 34 18.37 -8.92 8.04
N ILE A 35 17.68 -8.10 8.86
CA ILE A 35 18.17 -7.66 10.18
C ILE A 35 18.23 -8.78 11.22
N VAL A 36 17.39 -9.81 11.09
CA VAL A 36 17.27 -10.84 12.14
C VAL A 36 18.30 -11.94 11.91
N ARG A 37 19.10 -12.18 12.94
CA ARG A 37 20.20 -13.15 12.96
C ARG A 37 19.87 -14.32 13.88
N VAL A 38 20.48 -15.47 13.62
CA VAL A 38 20.40 -16.63 14.52
C VAL A 38 21.31 -16.39 15.71
N ARG A 39 20.82 -16.66 16.92
CA ARG A 39 21.52 -16.43 18.19
C ARG A 39 21.58 -17.70 19.03
N VAL A 40 22.33 -17.65 20.12
CA VAL A 40 22.50 -18.80 21.04
C VAL A 40 21.18 -19.23 21.66
N GLU A 41 20.32 -18.28 22.03
CA GLU A 41 19.00 -18.58 22.58
C GLU A 41 18.13 -19.38 21.59
N ASP A 42 18.22 -19.09 20.30
CA ASP A 42 17.41 -19.76 19.27
C ASP A 42 17.82 -21.27 19.18
N ILE A 43 19.12 -21.57 19.23
CA ILE A 43 19.63 -22.96 19.26
C ILE A 43 19.18 -23.69 20.54
N LEU A 44 19.28 -23.02 21.69
CA LEU A 44 18.84 -23.60 22.97
C LEU A 44 17.34 -23.90 22.96
N MET A 45 16.54 -23.03 22.34
CA MET A 45 15.11 -23.22 22.18
C MET A 45 14.78 -24.39 21.26
N VAL A 46 15.51 -24.57 20.15
CA VAL A 46 15.37 -25.76 19.29
C VAL A 46 15.68 -27.05 20.05
N ILE A 47 16.79 -27.09 20.78
CA ILE A 47 17.18 -28.28 21.57
C ILE A 47 16.14 -28.56 22.67
N ALA A 48 15.73 -27.55 23.43
CA ALA A 48 14.74 -27.70 24.49
C ALA A 48 13.36 -28.13 23.96
N SER A 49 12.96 -27.60 22.81
CA SER A 49 11.74 -27.98 22.11
C SER A 49 11.80 -29.41 21.60
N GLY A 50 12.93 -29.84 21.03
CA GLY A 50 13.16 -31.22 20.60
C GLY A 50 13.10 -32.20 21.78
N LEU A 51 13.74 -31.86 22.91
CA LEU A 51 13.65 -32.66 24.15
C LEU A 51 12.22 -32.76 24.67
N TRP A 52 11.48 -31.65 24.66
CA TRP A 52 10.07 -31.64 25.02
C TRP A 52 9.23 -32.49 24.07
N LEU A 53 9.42 -32.34 22.75
CA LEU A 53 8.67 -33.05 21.70
C LEU A 53 8.90 -34.56 21.78
N TRP A 54 10.17 -34.99 21.87
CA TRP A 54 10.51 -36.41 22.07
C TRP A 54 9.81 -36.99 23.29
N HIS A 55 9.78 -36.24 24.39
CA HIS A 55 9.11 -36.66 25.60
C HIS A 55 7.58 -36.62 25.49
N ALA A 56 7.02 -35.67 24.74
CA ALA A 56 5.59 -35.60 24.44
C ALA A 56 5.17 -36.82 23.61
N LEU A 57 5.89 -37.16 22.54
CA LEU A 57 5.63 -38.31 21.67
C LEU A 57 5.61 -39.64 22.45
N LYS A 58 6.55 -39.82 23.39
CA LYS A 58 6.59 -41.01 24.25
C LYS A 58 5.44 -41.09 25.27
N ASN A 59 4.73 -39.99 25.54
CA ASN A 59 3.76 -39.91 26.61
C ASN A 59 2.46 -39.26 26.11
N LYS A 60 1.60 -40.05 25.46
CA LYS A 60 0.35 -39.60 24.80
C LYS A 60 -0.56 -38.77 25.72
N THR A 61 -0.55 -39.02 27.04
CA THR A 61 -1.31 -38.25 28.04
C THR A 61 -0.88 -36.78 28.17
N LYS A 62 0.32 -36.41 27.71
CA LYS A 62 0.79 -35.01 27.66
C LYS A 62 0.22 -34.21 26.48
N TRP A 63 -0.26 -34.88 25.43
CA TRP A 63 -0.92 -34.25 24.27
C TRP A 63 -2.33 -33.77 24.59
N GLN A 64 -2.95 -34.32 25.64
CA GLN A 64 -4.38 -34.14 25.96
C GLN A 64 -4.66 -32.90 26.83
N SER A 65 -3.87 -31.83 26.73
CA SER A 65 -4.16 -30.57 27.46
C SER A 65 -5.09 -29.62 26.70
N GLY A 66 -5.40 -29.91 25.43
CA GLY A 66 -6.22 -29.06 24.55
C GLY A 66 -5.52 -27.78 24.07
N TYR A 67 -4.59 -27.22 24.86
CA TYR A 67 -3.82 -26.02 24.52
C TYR A 67 -2.98 -26.16 23.24
N LEU A 68 -2.44 -27.36 22.98
CA LEU A 68 -1.73 -27.64 21.73
C LEU A 68 -2.65 -27.50 20.51
N GLY A 69 -3.90 -27.94 20.61
CA GLY A 69 -4.88 -27.78 19.54
C GLY A 69 -5.26 -26.31 19.32
N ILE A 70 -5.38 -25.52 20.40
CA ILE A 70 -5.67 -24.08 20.30
C ILE A 70 -4.53 -23.34 19.60
N ILE A 71 -3.27 -23.59 19.98
CA ILE A 71 -2.11 -23.01 19.30
C ILE A 71 -2.00 -23.55 17.85
N GLY A 72 -2.33 -24.82 17.63
CA GLY A 72 -2.37 -25.44 16.31
C GLY A 72 -3.38 -24.78 15.37
N LEU A 73 -4.51 -24.27 15.88
CA LEU A 73 -5.47 -23.49 15.07
C LEU A 73 -4.84 -22.18 14.58
N TYR A 74 -4.12 -21.44 15.44
CA TYR A 74 -3.39 -20.24 15.02
C TYR A 74 -2.28 -20.58 14.01
N ALA A 75 -1.52 -21.66 14.27
CA ALA A 75 -0.47 -22.13 13.37
C ALA A 75 -1.01 -22.50 11.97
N ALA A 76 -2.18 -23.12 11.89
CA ALA A 76 -2.84 -23.45 10.62
C ALA A 76 -3.26 -22.18 9.87
N VAL A 77 -3.87 -21.20 10.57
CA VAL A 77 -4.24 -19.92 9.97
C VAL A 77 -3.01 -19.19 9.41
N GLY A 78 -1.87 -19.24 10.11
CA GLY A 78 -0.61 -18.66 9.63
C GLY A 78 -0.11 -19.29 8.34
N VAL A 79 -0.20 -20.62 8.19
CA VAL A 79 0.17 -21.32 6.94
C VAL A 79 -0.78 -20.92 5.80
N PHE A 80 -2.09 -20.90 6.05
CA PHE A 80 -3.06 -20.47 5.05
C PHE A 80 -2.83 -19.02 4.63
N SER A 81 -2.50 -18.14 5.57
CA SER A 81 -2.18 -16.75 5.29
C SER A 81 -0.95 -16.61 4.38
N ILE A 82 0.14 -17.34 4.65
CA ILE A 82 1.32 -17.37 3.77
C ILE A 82 0.96 -17.93 2.39
N ALA A 83 0.23 -19.05 2.33
CA ALA A 83 -0.17 -19.67 1.08
C ALA A 83 -1.00 -18.72 0.21
N LEU A 84 -1.98 -18.02 0.80
CA LEU A 84 -2.75 -16.99 0.10
C LEU A 84 -1.88 -15.80 -0.32
N GLY A 85 -0.96 -15.36 0.55
CA GLY A 85 0.01 -14.30 0.25
C GLY A 85 0.88 -14.59 -0.96
N ILE A 86 1.28 -15.86 -1.14
CA ILE A 86 2.09 -16.33 -2.27
C ILE A 86 1.23 -16.52 -3.52
N PHE A 87 0.20 -17.36 -3.45
CA PHE A 87 -0.49 -17.87 -4.64
C PHE A 87 -1.65 -16.98 -5.13
N LEU A 88 -2.35 -16.29 -4.22
CA LEU A 88 -3.53 -15.51 -4.55
C LEU A 88 -3.22 -14.00 -4.59
N LEU A 89 -2.72 -13.46 -3.48
CA LEU A 89 -2.53 -12.02 -3.26
C LEU A 89 -1.25 -11.48 -3.91
N GLN A 90 -0.24 -12.33 -4.12
CA GLN A 90 1.10 -11.95 -4.58
C GLN A 90 1.78 -10.86 -3.71
N THR A 91 1.43 -10.79 -2.43
CA THR A 91 2.06 -9.92 -1.42
C THR A 91 3.41 -10.47 -0.95
N ILE A 92 3.61 -11.78 -1.14
CA ILE A 92 4.88 -12.48 -0.96
C ILE A 92 5.33 -12.93 -2.36
N PRO A 93 6.32 -12.26 -2.98
CA PRO A 93 6.90 -12.69 -4.24
C PRO A 93 7.36 -14.15 -4.17
N PHE A 94 7.26 -14.87 -5.29
CA PHE A 94 7.68 -16.26 -5.41
C PHE A 94 9.22 -16.37 -5.53
N GLU A 95 9.90 -15.79 -4.55
CA GLU A 95 11.36 -15.71 -4.45
C GLU A 95 11.80 -16.23 -3.09
N VAL A 96 12.94 -16.92 -3.06
CA VAL A 96 13.44 -17.60 -1.86
C VAL A 96 13.63 -16.64 -0.68
N LEU A 97 14.11 -15.41 -0.95
CA LEU A 97 14.31 -14.40 0.09
C LEU A 97 12.99 -13.96 0.75
N HIS A 98 11.95 -13.74 -0.05
CA HIS A 98 10.65 -13.29 0.44
C HIS A 98 9.89 -14.40 1.17
N ILE A 99 9.85 -15.60 0.59
CA ILE A 99 9.24 -16.78 1.23
C ILE A 99 10.00 -17.13 2.52
N GLY A 100 11.34 -17.07 2.48
CA GLY A 100 12.20 -17.28 3.64
C GLY A 100 11.90 -16.29 4.76
N LYS A 101 11.79 -14.99 4.46
CA LYS A 101 11.41 -13.97 5.45
C LYS A 101 10.06 -14.28 6.08
N SER A 102 9.03 -14.53 5.28
CA SER A 102 7.68 -14.86 5.79
C SER A 102 7.68 -16.12 6.65
N ALA A 103 8.42 -17.15 6.25
CA ALA A 103 8.58 -18.38 7.03
C ALA A 103 9.28 -18.11 8.37
N LEU A 104 10.33 -17.28 8.42
CA LEU A 104 11.00 -16.92 9.68
C LEU A 104 10.07 -16.17 10.62
N HIS A 105 9.25 -15.25 10.11
CA HIS A 105 8.24 -14.58 10.94
C HIS A 105 7.20 -15.58 11.48
N TYR A 106 6.71 -16.51 10.66
CA TYR A 106 5.81 -17.57 11.11
C TYR A 106 6.44 -18.46 12.20
N PHE A 107 7.63 -18.99 11.95
CA PHE A 107 8.33 -19.86 12.89
C PHE A 107 8.71 -19.13 14.17
N ARG A 108 9.02 -17.84 14.12
CA ARG A 108 9.26 -17.01 15.31
C ARG A 108 8.10 -17.06 16.31
N TYR A 109 6.86 -16.87 15.85
CA TYR A 109 5.69 -16.97 16.76
C TYR A 109 5.54 -18.37 17.34
N LEU A 110 5.74 -19.42 16.53
CA LEU A 110 5.68 -20.82 17.00
C LEU A 110 6.79 -21.16 17.99
N GLU A 111 7.99 -20.66 17.74
CA GLU A 111 9.13 -20.80 18.64
C GLU A 111 8.79 -20.20 20.00
N TYR A 112 8.19 -19.01 20.06
CA TYR A 112 7.82 -18.38 21.33
C TYR A 112 6.80 -19.18 22.13
N PHE A 113 5.85 -19.85 21.46
CA PHE A 113 4.92 -20.78 22.11
C PHE A 113 5.61 -22.03 22.68
N SER A 114 6.81 -22.40 22.24
CA SER A 114 7.48 -23.60 22.75
C SER A 114 7.77 -23.51 24.25
N LEU A 115 8.14 -22.32 24.77
CA LEU A 115 8.43 -22.15 26.19
C LEU A 115 7.18 -22.31 27.07
N PHE A 116 5.98 -22.01 26.52
CA PHE A 116 4.71 -22.36 27.17
C PHE A 116 4.63 -23.86 27.45
N PHE A 117 4.90 -24.71 26.44
CA PHE A 117 4.78 -26.16 26.59
C PHE A 117 5.86 -26.77 27.47
N ILE A 118 7.10 -26.26 27.38
CA ILE A 118 8.22 -26.67 28.22
C ILE A 118 7.89 -26.38 29.69
N ALA A 119 7.49 -25.14 30.01
CA ALA A 119 7.11 -24.72 31.36
C ALA A 119 5.87 -25.45 31.88
N PHE A 120 4.81 -25.61 31.06
CA PHE A 120 3.60 -26.36 31.40
C PHE A 120 3.91 -27.83 31.73
N SER A 121 4.88 -28.42 31.05
CA SER A 121 5.27 -29.83 31.23
C SER A 121 6.25 -30.06 32.38
N GLY A 122 7.12 -29.08 32.66
CA GLY A 122 8.19 -29.11 33.66
C GLY A 122 7.76 -28.63 35.05
N ILE A 123 7.01 -27.53 35.16
CA ILE A 123 6.63 -26.91 36.43
C ILE A 123 5.24 -27.40 36.83
N ARG A 124 5.17 -28.40 37.72
CA ARG A 124 3.90 -29.11 38.03
C ARG A 124 3.32 -28.81 39.40
N THR A 125 4.13 -28.31 40.32
CA THR A 125 3.76 -28.16 41.73
C THR A 125 3.92 -26.72 42.18
N LYS A 126 3.20 -26.33 43.24
CA LYS A 126 3.30 -24.99 43.84
C LYS A 126 4.75 -24.67 44.21
N LYS A 127 5.48 -25.61 44.84
CA LYS A 127 6.90 -25.44 45.22
C LYS A 127 7.79 -25.17 43.99
N GLN A 128 7.57 -25.88 42.89
CA GLN A 128 8.32 -25.66 41.65
C GLN A 128 8.01 -24.29 41.03
N ALA A 129 6.74 -23.87 41.04
CA ALA A 129 6.35 -22.55 40.56
C ALA A 129 6.91 -21.42 41.42
N THR A 130 6.93 -21.59 42.74
CA THR A 130 7.62 -20.68 43.67
C THR A 130 9.09 -20.53 43.29
N LYS A 131 9.79 -21.63 43.03
CA LYS A 131 11.19 -21.59 42.56
C LYS A 131 11.33 -20.84 41.23
N ALA A 132 10.42 -21.07 40.27
CA ALA A 132 10.43 -20.36 39.00
C ALA A 132 10.28 -18.84 39.17
N VAL A 133 9.39 -18.39 40.06
CA VAL A 133 9.22 -16.96 40.35
C VAL A 133 10.43 -16.38 41.08
N PHE A 134 11.09 -17.13 41.96
CA PHE A 134 12.36 -16.68 42.55
C PHE A 134 13.49 -16.58 41.53
N VAL A 135 13.55 -17.51 40.56
CA VAL A 135 14.49 -17.41 39.44
C VAL A 135 14.21 -16.16 38.60
N LEU A 136 12.95 -15.85 38.31
CA LEU A 136 12.56 -14.61 37.64
C LEU A 136 12.91 -13.36 38.47
N ALA A 137 12.71 -13.39 39.79
CA ALA A 137 13.09 -12.29 40.69
C ALA A 137 14.61 -12.06 40.69
N ALA A 138 15.40 -13.12 40.83
CA ALA A 138 16.86 -13.05 40.77
C ALA A 138 17.35 -12.59 39.39
N THR A 139 16.71 -13.05 38.32
CA THR A 139 16.99 -12.62 36.95
C THR A 139 16.75 -11.12 36.78
N THR A 140 15.60 -10.62 37.23
CA THR A 140 15.30 -9.18 37.21
C THR A 140 16.25 -8.37 38.07
N PHE A 141 16.65 -8.88 39.23
CA PHE A 141 17.66 -8.23 40.08
C PHE A 141 19.00 -8.05 39.34
N LEU A 142 19.48 -9.09 38.66
CA LEU A 142 20.70 -9.00 37.85
C LEU A 142 20.55 -8.05 36.66
N ILE A 143 19.38 -8.02 36.00
CA ILE A 143 19.08 -7.05 34.93
C ILE A 143 19.12 -5.61 35.46
N ILE A 144 18.61 -5.36 36.66
CA ILE A 144 18.67 -4.05 37.32
C ILE A 144 20.12 -3.65 37.58
N ILE A 145 20.92 -4.55 38.16
CA ILE A 145 22.36 -4.29 38.39
C ILE A 145 23.07 -3.98 37.07
N TYR A 146 22.79 -4.76 36.02
CA TYR A 146 23.40 -4.53 34.71
C TYR A 146 22.98 -3.18 34.11
N GLY A 147 21.71 -2.80 34.23
CA GLY A 147 21.22 -1.48 33.81
C GLY A 147 21.86 -0.31 34.59
N ILE A 148 22.06 -0.46 35.91
CA ILE A 148 22.84 0.48 36.73
C ILE A 148 24.27 0.55 36.19
N GLY A 149 24.89 -0.59 35.90
CA GLY A 149 26.22 -0.66 35.32
C GLY A 149 26.31 0.01 33.94
N GLN A 150 25.29 -0.10 33.09
CA GLN A 150 25.24 0.62 31.81
C GLN A 150 25.19 2.13 32.01
N LYS A 151 24.37 2.60 32.96
CA LYS A 151 24.19 4.04 33.21
C LYS A 151 25.37 4.69 33.92
N TYR A 152 26.01 3.98 34.85
CA TYR A 152 27.00 4.58 35.75
C TYR A 152 28.40 3.99 35.66
N LEU A 153 28.55 2.76 35.15
CA LEU A 153 29.83 2.02 35.13
C LEU A 153 30.30 1.66 33.71
N HIS A 154 29.69 2.26 32.68
CA HIS A 154 30.00 2.01 31.26
C HIS A 154 29.98 0.52 30.86
N PHE A 155 29.02 -0.25 31.39
CA PHE A 155 28.81 -1.60 30.87
C PHE A 155 28.33 -1.57 29.41
N PRO A 156 28.71 -2.57 28.60
CA PRO A 156 28.31 -2.62 27.20
C PRO A 156 26.80 -2.86 27.04
N LEU A 157 26.28 -2.52 25.87
CA LEU A 157 24.93 -2.81 25.42
C LEU A 157 24.96 -3.38 24.01
N TYR A 158 24.02 -4.28 23.70
CA TYR A 158 23.95 -4.98 22.41
C TYR A 158 22.59 -4.72 21.78
N SER A 159 22.55 -3.75 20.87
CA SER A 159 21.31 -3.27 20.24
C SER A 159 20.98 -4.08 18.98
N THR A 160 19.69 -4.36 18.77
CA THR A 160 19.18 -4.95 17.52
C THR A 160 18.18 -4.01 16.85
N MET A 161 18.30 -2.70 17.09
CA MET A 161 17.36 -1.70 16.58
C MET A 161 17.56 -1.35 15.11
N ASN A 162 18.73 -1.64 14.52
CA ASN A 162 18.98 -1.53 13.10
C ASN A 162 19.91 -2.67 12.61
N ARG A 163 20.07 -2.80 11.29
CA ARG A 163 20.85 -3.86 10.65
C ARG A 163 22.32 -3.85 11.06
N GLU A 164 22.94 -2.68 11.13
CA GLU A 164 24.34 -2.56 11.52
C GLU A 164 24.57 -2.97 12.99
N TYR A 165 23.70 -2.54 13.89
CA TYR A 165 23.79 -2.85 15.31
C TYR A 165 23.51 -4.34 15.58
N SER A 166 22.64 -4.95 14.77
CA SER A 166 22.32 -6.38 14.87
C SER A 166 23.53 -7.31 14.74
N LYS A 167 24.67 -6.83 14.22
CA LYS A 167 25.93 -7.58 14.06
C LYS A 167 26.59 -7.99 15.37
N GLY A 168 26.05 -7.57 16.53
CA GLY A 168 26.55 -7.99 17.84
C GLY A 168 27.72 -7.14 18.35
N GLN A 169 27.90 -5.95 17.79
CA GLN A 169 28.88 -4.99 18.28
C GLN A 169 28.48 -4.51 19.68
N ALA A 170 29.49 -4.36 20.55
CA ALA A 170 29.30 -3.78 21.87
C ALA A 170 29.24 -2.26 21.74
N PHE A 171 28.10 -1.68 22.11
CA PHE A 171 27.90 -0.23 22.22
C PHE A 171 27.95 0.19 23.69
N TYR A 172 28.09 1.49 23.91
CA TYR A 172 28.08 2.08 25.24
C TYR A 172 27.01 3.17 25.31
N LEU A 173 26.42 3.36 26.49
CA LEU A 173 25.36 4.33 26.68
C LEU A 173 25.93 5.74 26.64
N GLU A 174 25.54 6.53 25.64
CA GLU A 174 25.88 7.96 25.56
C GLU A 174 25.12 8.78 26.61
N GLU A 175 25.57 10.01 26.86
CA GLU A 175 24.94 10.91 27.83
C GLU A 175 23.48 11.19 27.45
N GLY A 176 22.55 10.95 28.39
CA GLY A 176 21.11 11.05 28.14
C GLY A 176 20.49 9.85 27.40
N GLY A 177 21.28 8.83 27.06
CA GLY A 177 20.82 7.59 26.41
C GLY A 177 19.82 6.77 27.24
N LYS A 178 19.01 5.95 26.55
CA LYS A 178 17.97 5.12 27.16
C LYS A 178 18.50 3.74 27.51
N ILE A 179 18.27 3.27 28.74
CA ILE A 179 18.79 1.97 29.20
C ILE A 179 18.06 0.83 28.49
N SER A 180 18.82 -0.16 28.00
CA SER A 180 18.31 -1.40 27.40
C SER A 180 18.72 -2.67 28.15
N ALA A 181 19.64 -2.56 29.11
CA ALA A 181 20.25 -3.68 29.82
C ALA A 181 20.73 -4.76 28.84
N THR A 182 20.33 -6.01 29.04
CA THR A 182 20.67 -7.14 28.17
C THR A 182 19.74 -7.27 26.96
N PHE A 183 18.74 -6.40 26.79
CA PHE A 183 17.74 -6.48 25.73
C PHE A 183 18.20 -5.76 24.46
N GLY A 184 17.64 -6.14 23.31
CA GLY A 184 18.01 -5.55 22.01
C GLY A 184 17.56 -4.11 21.81
N GLY A 185 16.81 -3.55 22.76
CA GLY A 185 16.31 -2.19 22.74
C GLY A 185 15.60 -1.84 24.06
N HIS A 186 15.49 -0.55 24.35
CA HIS A 186 14.85 -0.04 25.56
C HIS A 186 13.36 -0.36 25.64
N TYR A 187 12.66 -0.44 24.51
CA TYR A 187 11.25 -0.85 24.45
C TYR A 187 11.03 -2.33 24.82
N ASP A 188 11.94 -3.22 24.42
CA ASP A 188 11.90 -4.65 24.78
C ASP A 188 12.05 -4.83 26.30
N LEU A 189 13.02 -4.13 26.91
CA LEU A 189 13.22 -4.14 28.37
C LEU A 189 11.99 -3.61 29.11
N ALA A 190 11.43 -2.49 28.63
CA ALA A 190 10.23 -1.89 29.23
C ALA A 190 9.05 -2.87 29.21
N ALA A 191 8.81 -3.56 28.09
CA ALA A 191 7.74 -4.55 27.97
C ALA A 191 7.96 -5.78 28.87
N TYR A 192 9.20 -6.25 29.06
CA TYR A 192 9.52 -7.29 30.03
C TYR A 192 9.16 -6.88 31.47
N LEU A 193 9.45 -5.64 31.85
CA LEU A 193 9.14 -5.10 33.17
C LEU A 193 7.62 -4.98 33.42
N VAL A 194 6.83 -4.65 32.39
CA VAL A 194 5.34 -4.67 32.46
C VAL A 194 4.80 -6.05 32.87
N ILE A 195 5.50 -7.13 32.51
CA ILE A 195 5.10 -8.49 32.88
C ILE A 195 5.57 -8.84 34.29
N ILE A 196 6.85 -8.62 34.58
CA ILE A 196 7.47 -9.16 35.79
C ILE A 196 7.15 -8.34 37.04
N LEU A 197 7.04 -7.02 36.93
CA LEU A 197 6.83 -6.17 38.11
C LEU A 197 5.47 -6.43 38.79
N PRO A 198 4.32 -6.47 38.09
CA PRO A 198 3.04 -6.81 38.72
C PRO A 198 3.02 -8.23 39.31
N LEU A 199 3.73 -9.18 38.67
CA LEU A 199 3.87 -10.54 39.17
C LEU A 199 4.66 -10.59 40.47
N LEU A 200 5.82 -9.91 40.54
CA LEU A 200 6.65 -9.84 41.74
C LEU A 200 5.97 -9.08 42.87
N PHE A 201 5.29 -7.98 42.55
CA PHE A 201 4.50 -7.23 43.52
C PHE A 201 3.43 -8.14 44.14
N SER A 202 2.60 -8.78 43.32
CA SER A 202 1.58 -9.72 43.79
C SER A 202 2.18 -10.85 44.63
N PHE A 203 3.29 -11.46 44.18
CA PHE A 203 3.93 -12.57 44.87
C PHE A 203 4.52 -12.15 46.22
N SER A 204 5.09 -10.94 46.32
CA SER A 204 5.69 -10.43 47.56
C SER A 204 4.67 -10.31 48.69
N LEU A 205 3.42 -9.94 48.39
CA LEU A 205 2.35 -9.74 49.39
C LEU A 205 2.06 -11.01 50.20
N GLN A 206 2.41 -12.19 49.69
CA GLN A 206 2.28 -13.46 50.42
C GLN A 206 3.23 -13.59 51.61
N TYR A 207 4.28 -12.76 51.65
CA TYR A 207 5.32 -12.78 52.68
C TYR A 207 5.21 -11.61 53.67
N LEU A 208 4.15 -10.79 53.58
CA LEU A 208 3.85 -9.68 54.49
C LEU A 208 3.37 -10.15 55.89
N LYS A 209 4.05 -11.12 56.51
CA LYS A 209 3.72 -11.68 57.84
C LYS A 209 4.82 -11.39 58.87
N LYS A 210 4.45 -11.34 60.15
CA LYS A 210 5.31 -10.97 61.32
C LYS A 210 6.61 -11.79 61.55
N SER A 211 6.87 -12.87 60.82
CA SER A 211 8.13 -13.63 61.00
C SER A 211 9.29 -12.89 60.33
N LYS A 212 10.40 -12.70 61.06
CA LYS A 212 11.60 -11.99 60.58
C LYS A 212 12.04 -12.47 59.18
N GLY A 213 12.10 -13.79 58.94
CA GLY A 213 12.52 -14.34 57.65
C GLY A 213 11.56 -14.06 56.49
N LYS A 214 10.25 -14.00 56.75
CA LYS A 214 9.26 -13.63 55.71
C LYS A 214 9.28 -12.13 55.41
N LEU A 215 9.50 -11.31 56.43
CA LEU A 215 9.67 -9.87 56.26
C LEU A 215 10.90 -9.55 55.41
N VAL A 216 12.04 -10.19 55.66
CA VAL A 216 13.25 -10.03 54.83
C VAL A 216 12.97 -10.36 53.37
N LEU A 217 12.25 -11.46 53.12
CA LEU A 217 11.89 -11.86 51.77
C LEU A 217 10.91 -10.89 51.09
N PHE A 218 9.93 -10.37 51.84
CA PHE A 218 9.03 -9.32 51.36
C PHE A 218 9.82 -8.07 50.96
N VAL A 219 10.70 -7.59 51.84
CA VAL A 219 11.54 -6.41 51.60
C VAL A 219 12.40 -6.64 50.36
N TRP A 220 13.09 -7.78 50.24
CA TRP A 220 13.93 -8.09 49.09
C TRP A 220 13.14 -8.08 47.76
N LEU A 221 11.96 -8.72 47.72
CA LEU A 221 11.10 -8.71 46.52
C LEU A 221 10.60 -7.30 46.17
N GLN A 222 10.27 -6.48 47.18
CA GLN A 222 9.85 -5.10 46.99
C GLN A 222 11.01 -4.20 46.52
N THR A 223 12.23 -4.43 47.01
CA THR A 223 13.42 -3.73 46.50
C THR A 223 13.65 -4.03 45.02
N ILE A 224 13.49 -5.28 44.59
CA ILE A 224 13.58 -5.65 43.16
C ILE A 224 12.46 -4.98 42.37
N HIS A 225 11.23 -4.99 42.90
CA HIS A 225 10.09 -4.33 42.27
C HIS A 225 10.33 -2.82 42.06
N LEU A 226 10.80 -2.12 43.09
CA LEU A 226 11.10 -0.68 43.03
C LEU A 226 12.31 -0.38 42.13
N GLY A 227 13.38 -1.17 42.21
CA GLY A 227 14.53 -1.04 41.31
C GLY A 227 14.16 -1.30 39.85
N GLY A 228 13.24 -2.22 39.59
CA GLY A 228 12.70 -2.46 38.26
C GLY A 228 11.76 -1.34 37.79
N ALA A 229 10.98 -0.74 38.69
CA ALA A 229 10.19 0.46 38.37
C ALA A 229 11.07 1.66 38.03
N TRP A 230 12.19 1.84 38.74
CA TRP A 230 13.23 2.81 38.37
C TRP A 230 13.78 2.50 36.97
N LEU A 231 14.19 1.25 36.71
CA LEU A 231 14.72 0.85 35.42
C LEU A 231 13.71 1.07 34.28
N LEU A 232 12.42 0.83 34.51
CA LEU A 232 11.35 1.10 33.55
C LEU A 232 11.31 2.57 33.13
N LEU A 233 11.55 3.50 34.05
CA LEU A 233 11.56 4.94 33.76
C LEU A 233 12.78 5.34 32.93
N GLU A 234 13.92 4.73 33.20
CA GLU A 234 15.16 4.93 32.46
C GLU A 234 15.08 4.42 31.01
N THR A 235 14.11 3.56 30.69
CA THR A 235 13.81 3.20 29.29
C THR A 235 13.13 4.32 28.50
N ALA A 236 12.59 5.34 29.20
CA ALA A 236 11.77 6.42 28.64
C ALA A 236 10.52 5.97 27.83
N SER A 237 10.06 4.73 28.01
CA SER A 237 8.85 4.21 27.34
C SER A 237 7.57 4.64 28.05
N LYS A 238 6.92 5.69 27.55
CA LYS A 238 5.65 6.23 28.08
C LYS A 238 4.52 5.19 28.06
N ALA A 239 4.39 4.46 26.95
CA ALA A 239 3.36 3.44 26.78
C ALA A 239 3.51 2.30 27.80
N ALA A 240 4.73 1.80 28.00
CA ALA A 240 5.00 0.74 28.98
C ALA A 240 4.78 1.21 30.43
N LEU A 241 5.10 2.46 30.75
CA LEU A 241 4.83 3.03 32.08
C LEU A 241 3.32 3.06 32.38
N ILE A 242 2.51 3.56 31.45
CA ILE A 242 1.03 3.57 31.57
C ILE A 242 0.52 2.14 31.74
N ALA A 243 1.03 1.21 30.92
CA ALA A 243 0.62 -0.19 30.94
C ALA A 243 0.97 -0.88 32.28
N TYR A 244 2.13 -0.58 32.85
CA TYR A 244 2.55 -1.07 34.17
C TYR A 244 1.68 -0.49 35.30
N ILE A 245 1.40 0.82 35.30
CA ILE A 245 0.53 1.45 36.30
C ILE A 245 -0.87 0.82 36.24
N PHE A 246 -1.41 0.64 35.03
CA PHE A 246 -2.68 -0.05 34.82
C PHE A 246 -2.64 -1.48 35.35
N ALA A 247 -1.59 -2.26 35.04
CA ALA A 247 -1.41 -3.61 35.56
C ALA A 247 -1.37 -3.66 37.09
N LEU A 248 -0.66 -2.73 37.73
CA LEU A 248 -0.57 -2.65 39.18
C LEU A 248 -1.92 -2.30 39.82
N ALA A 249 -2.67 -1.37 39.23
CA ALA A 249 -4.02 -1.03 39.66
C ALA A 249 -4.95 -2.24 39.61
N ILE A 250 -4.86 -3.06 38.55
CA ILE A 250 -5.60 -4.33 38.46
C ILE A 250 -5.18 -5.30 39.57
N VAL A 251 -3.89 -5.49 39.82
CA VAL A 251 -3.40 -6.37 40.89
C VAL A 251 -3.99 -5.94 42.25
N ILE A 252 -3.92 -4.65 42.56
CA ILE A 252 -4.48 -4.08 43.79
C ILE A 252 -5.99 -4.29 43.85
N ALA A 253 -6.72 -3.98 42.78
CA ALA A 253 -8.17 -4.14 42.72
C ALA A 253 -8.61 -5.61 42.94
N LEU A 254 -7.86 -6.57 42.40
CA LEU A 254 -8.15 -8.00 42.60
C LEU A 254 -7.86 -8.45 44.04
N TYR A 255 -6.77 -7.99 44.65
CA TYR A 255 -6.53 -8.26 46.08
C TYR A 255 -7.60 -7.65 46.98
N LEU A 256 -8.05 -6.42 46.68
CA LEU A 256 -9.14 -5.77 47.42
C LEU A 256 -10.46 -6.52 47.26
N LYS A 257 -10.76 -7.01 46.05
CA LYS A 257 -11.94 -7.84 45.77
C LYS A 257 -11.97 -9.10 46.64
N MET A 258 -10.81 -9.68 46.97
CA MET A 258 -10.70 -10.89 47.79
C MET A 258 -10.94 -10.68 49.29
N ILE A 259 -11.06 -9.43 49.75
CA ILE A 259 -11.35 -9.11 51.14
C ILE A 259 -12.85 -9.28 51.40
N ALA A 260 -13.21 -10.29 52.20
CA ALA A 260 -14.60 -10.63 52.48
C ALA A 260 -15.34 -9.55 53.29
N ASN A 261 -14.66 -8.87 54.22
CA ASN A 261 -15.25 -7.83 55.05
C ASN A 261 -15.44 -6.54 54.23
N LYS A 262 -16.69 -6.17 53.96
CA LYS A 262 -17.04 -4.97 53.17
C LYS A 262 -16.43 -3.69 53.75
N ARG A 263 -16.48 -3.45 55.06
CA ARG A 263 -15.93 -2.23 55.69
C ARG A 263 -14.42 -2.15 55.56
N LEU A 264 -13.73 -3.26 55.83
CA LEU A 264 -12.27 -3.36 55.68
C LEU A 264 -11.86 -3.19 54.22
N ARG A 265 -12.64 -3.76 53.28
CA ARG A 265 -12.44 -3.58 51.85
C ARG A 265 -12.58 -2.10 51.46
N THR A 266 -13.63 -1.39 51.90
CA THR A 266 -13.79 0.04 51.58
C THR A 266 -12.64 0.86 52.15
N LEU A 267 -12.24 0.61 53.41
CA LEU A 267 -11.14 1.32 54.06
C LEU A 267 -9.80 1.08 53.35
N LEU A 268 -9.48 -0.17 53.01
CA LEU A 268 -8.27 -0.52 52.28
C LEU A 268 -8.32 -0.03 50.83
N SER A 269 -9.49 0.02 50.18
CA SER A 269 -9.64 0.61 48.85
C SER A 269 -9.34 2.10 48.89
N SER A 270 -9.90 2.83 49.86
CA SER A 270 -9.62 4.26 50.05
C SER A 270 -8.15 4.51 50.40
N ALA A 271 -7.57 3.67 51.27
CA ALA A 271 -6.15 3.75 51.61
C ALA A 271 -5.24 3.42 50.42
N ALA A 272 -5.59 2.42 49.60
CA ALA A 272 -4.86 2.07 48.38
C ALA A 272 -4.92 3.20 47.34
N LEU A 273 -6.05 3.89 47.23
CA LEU A 273 -6.22 5.02 46.32
C LEU A 273 -5.41 6.24 46.80
N LEU A 274 -5.46 6.54 48.09
CA LEU A 274 -4.65 7.60 48.71
C LEU A 274 -3.15 7.29 48.67
N THR A 275 -2.73 6.06 48.91
CA THR A 275 -1.32 5.65 48.78
C THR A 275 -0.85 5.63 47.34
N SER A 276 -1.70 5.24 46.38
CA SER A 276 -1.37 5.35 44.96
C SER A 276 -1.22 6.81 44.54
N ALA A 277 -2.10 7.70 45.00
CA ALA A 277 -1.99 9.14 44.78
C ALA A 277 -0.76 9.74 45.48
N ALA A 278 -0.44 9.31 46.70
CA ALA A 278 0.72 9.76 47.46
C ALA A 278 2.03 9.23 46.90
N ILE A 279 2.08 7.97 46.43
CA ILE A 279 3.21 7.41 45.70
C ILE A 279 3.37 8.14 44.38
N PHE A 280 2.29 8.44 43.67
CA PHE A 280 2.34 9.25 42.45
C PHE A 280 2.84 10.68 42.70
N PHE A 281 2.40 11.32 43.79
CA PHE A 281 2.89 12.65 44.19
C PHE A 281 4.35 12.64 44.67
N ALA A 282 4.72 11.66 45.50
CA ALA A 282 6.09 11.44 45.96
C ALA A 282 7.01 11.07 44.78
N PHE A 283 6.48 10.35 43.80
CA PHE A 283 7.14 10.03 42.54
C PHE A 283 7.40 11.28 41.69
N LEU A 284 6.44 12.21 41.62
CA LEU A 284 6.63 13.52 40.98
C LEU A 284 7.62 14.41 41.75
N SER A 285 7.76 14.23 43.08
CA SER A 285 8.65 15.07 43.90
C SER A 285 10.09 14.54 44.05
N LEU A 286 10.29 13.22 44.14
CA LEU A 286 11.59 12.57 44.39
C LEU A 286 12.53 12.55 43.16
N PHE A 287 12.00 12.62 41.94
CA PHE A 287 12.79 12.37 40.71
C PHE A 287 13.17 13.63 39.90
N GLY A 288 13.20 14.80 40.53
CA GLY A 288 13.90 16.00 40.02
C GLY A 288 13.21 16.77 38.88
N SER A 289 13.77 17.95 38.56
CA SER A 289 13.23 18.92 37.58
C SER A 289 13.06 18.33 36.18
N GLN A 290 13.97 17.46 35.72
CA GLN A 290 13.88 16.82 34.40
C GLN A 290 12.70 15.84 34.26
N THR A 291 12.35 15.09 35.31
CA THR A 291 11.18 14.19 35.28
C THR A 291 9.89 14.99 35.36
N LYS A 292 9.88 16.07 36.17
CA LYS A 292 8.78 17.05 36.19
C LYS A 292 8.59 17.71 34.82
N ILE A 293 9.66 18.09 34.12
CA ILE A 293 9.63 18.66 32.76
C ILE A 293 9.11 17.62 31.75
N ARG A 294 9.62 16.37 31.79
CA ARG A 294 9.13 15.29 30.91
C ARG A 294 7.65 14.98 31.13
N PHE A 295 7.17 15.06 32.38
CA PHE A 295 5.78 14.79 32.74
C PHE A 295 4.87 15.99 32.51
N SER A 296 5.32 17.22 32.77
CA SER A 296 4.61 18.44 32.39
C SER A 296 4.44 18.48 30.88
N ASN A 297 5.48 18.15 30.11
CA ASN A 297 5.38 18.06 28.65
C ASN A 297 4.42 16.96 28.20
N LEU A 298 4.32 15.83 28.94
CA LEU A 298 3.33 14.79 28.66
C LEU A 298 1.90 15.25 28.96
N TYR A 299 1.67 15.92 30.09
CA TYR A 299 0.38 16.48 30.47
C TYR A 299 -0.06 17.58 29.51
N THR A 300 0.85 18.50 29.19
CA THR A 300 0.64 19.56 28.19
C THR A 300 0.36 18.94 26.82
N ALA A 301 1.06 17.89 26.38
CA ALA A 301 0.75 17.18 25.14
C ALA A 301 -0.60 16.42 25.13
N LEU A 302 -1.14 16.06 26.30
CA LEU A 302 -2.43 15.38 26.43
C LEU A 302 -3.62 16.34 26.55
N VAL A 303 -3.38 17.56 27.07
CA VAL A 303 -4.43 18.53 27.43
C VAL A 303 -4.42 19.76 26.52
N SER A 304 -3.26 20.15 25.99
CA SER A 304 -3.14 21.25 25.03
C SER A 304 -2.98 20.70 23.61
N ASP A 305 -3.73 21.27 22.68
CA ASP A 305 -3.52 21.03 21.26
C ASP A 305 -2.25 21.77 20.85
N GLN A 306 -1.08 21.12 20.97
CA GLN A 306 0.18 21.74 20.56
C GLN A 306 0.20 21.89 19.04
N GLN A 307 -0.30 23.03 18.57
CA GLN A 307 0.16 23.63 17.32
C GLN A 307 1.53 24.26 17.57
N ASN A 308 2.50 23.92 16.72
CA ASN A 308 3.76 24.66 16.49
C ASN A 308 4.87 24.57 17.54
N GLN A 309 5.18 23.40 18.10
CA GLN A 309 6.54 23.13 18.58
C GLN A 309 7.19 22.10 17.67
N ASP A 310 8.35 22.45 17.11
CA ASP A 310 9.16 21.50 16.34
C ASP A 310 9.47 20.27 17.19
N PRO A 311 9.46 19.06 16.61
CA PRO A 311 9.92 17.86 17.29
C PRO A 311 11.29 18.10 17.93
N ASN A 312 11.54 17.52 19.10
CA ASN A 312 12.85 17.61 19.78
C ASN A 312 14.03 17.13 18.92
N ASP A 313 13.75 16.38 17.85
CA ASP A 313 14.72 15.86 16.88
C ASP A 313 15.08 16.89 15.79
N LEU A 314 14.39 18.05 15.74
CA LEU A 314 14.63 19.15 14.81
C LEU A 314 15.27 20.36 15.51
N VAL A 315 16.10 21.08 14.76
CA VAL A 315 16.88 22.24 15.20
C VAL A 315 16.05 23.52 15.03
N GLY A 316 14.78 23.52 15.42
CA GLY A 316 13.85 24.65 15.27
C GLY A 316 13.56 25.07 13.81
N ASN A 317 12.39 25.64 13.56
CA ASN A 317 11.90 26.08 12.25
C ASN A 317 11.90 24.99 11.16
N GLY A 318 11.75 23.72 11.54
CA GLY A 318 11.77 22.60 10.60
C GLY A 318 13.11 22.36 9.91
N TYR A 319 14.26 22.53 10.58
CA TYR A 319 15.59 22.14 10.06
C TYR A 319 16.17 20.93 10.81
N GLU A 320 16.99 20.11 10.13
CA GLU A 320 17.68 18.95 10.68
C GLU A 320 19.15 18.89 10.25
N TRP A 321 19.99 18.29 11.09
CA TRP A 321 21.38 17.98 10.73
C TRP A 321 21.44 16.68 9.92
N LYS A 322 21.72 16.77 8.62
CA LYS A 322 22.01 15.58 7.80
C LYS A 322 23.51 15.33 7.75
N THR A 323 23.88 14.07 7.91
CA THR A 323 25.26 13.62 7.87
C THR A 323 25.55 12.98 6.52
N TYR A 324 26.48 13.56 5.77
CA TYR A 324 26.96 13.06 4.48
C TYR A 324 28.31 12.39 4.70
N THR A 325 28.40 11.12 4.30
CA THR A 325 29.65 10.37 4.35
C THR A 325 30.18 10.25 2.93
N GLN A 326 31.31 10.86 2.64
CA GLN A 326 32.02 10.71 1.38
C GLN A 326 33.28 9.90 1.64
N THR A 327 33.52 8.87 0.82
CA THR A 327 34.78 8.13 0.85
C THR A 327 35.64 8.65 -0.29
N SER A 328 36.81 9.19 0.03
CA SER A 328 37.77 9.63 -0.99
C SER A 328 38.28 8.42 -1.79
N PRO A 329 38.84 8.63 -2.99
CA PRO A 329 39.49 7.56 -3.77
C PRO A 329 40.58 6.80 -2.99
N ASP A 330 41.14 7.44 -1.95
CA ASP A 330 42.20 6.89 -1.09
C ASP A 330 41.66 6.10 0.12
N GLY A 331 40.33 5.94 0.22
CA GLY A 331 39.67 5.20 1.30
C GLY A 331 39.43 5.98 2.58
N GLU A 332 39.71 7.30 2.60
CA GLU A 332 39.39 8.14 3.76
C GLU A 332 37.89 8.47 3.81
N VAL A 333 37.27 8.17 4.95
CA VAL A 333 35.84 8.42 5.19
C VAL A 333 35.66 9.78 5.83
N VAL A 334 35.25 10.77 5.05
CA VAL A 334 34.95 12.13 5.53
C VAL A 334 33.46 12.25 5.82
N THR A 335 33.14 12.54 7.08
CA THR A 335 31.77 12.73 7.56
C THR A 335 31.49 14.22 7.73
N THR A 336 30.66 14.81 6.87
CA THR A 336 30.23 16.21 6.98
C THR A 336 28.79 16.31 7.48
N ARG A 337 28.52 17.24 8.41
CA ARG A 337 27.16 17.55 8.87
C ARG A 337 26.68 18.85 8.23
N LYS A 338 25.53 18.83 7.58
CA LYS A 338 24.91 20.00 6.97
C LYS A 338 23.50 20.18 7.53
N LEU A 339 23.19 21.42 7.90
CA LEU A 339 21.86 21.80 8.35
C LEU A 339 20.97 22.02 7.12
N GLU A 340 19.88 21.27 7.01
CA GLU A 340 18.96 21.32 5.88
C GLU A 340 17.50 21.37 6.34
N LYS A 341 16.61 21.93 5.51
CA LYS A 341 15.19 21.96 5.83
C LYS A 341 14.65 20.54 5.81
N SER A 342 14.01 20.16 6.91
CA SER A 342 13.37 18.86 7.10
C SER A 342 12.31 18.62 6.02
N THR A 343 12.32 17.39 5.51
CA THR A 343 11.29 16.86 4.61
C THR A 343 10.25 16.01 5.36
N TRP A 344 10.18 16.13 6.70
CA TRP A 344 9.26 15.35 7.52
C TRP A 344 7.78 15.72 7.25
N SER A 345 6.91 14.72 7.41
CA SER A 345 5.47 14.86 7.24
C SER A 345 4.84 15.80 8.28
N PRO A 346 3.63 16.34 8.03
CA PRO A 346 2.89 17.11 9.03
C PRO A 346 2.67 16.34 10.35
N ASN A 347 2.46 15.03 10.30
CA ASN A 347 2.28 14.20 11.49
C ASN A 347 3.59 14.03 12.27
N ALA A 348 4.72 13.88 11.59
CA ALA A 348 6.04 13.83 12.25
C ALA A 348 6.39 15.17 12.89
N LEU A 349 6.06 16.29 12.23
CA LEU A 349 6.22 17.64 12.80
C LEU A 349 5.31 17.88 14.01
N ARG A 350 4.06 17.41 13.98
CA ARG A 350 3.08 17.61 15.07
C ARG A 350 3.27 16.67 16.27
N TYR A 351 3.58 15.40 16.02
CA TYR A 351 3.56 14.35 17.05
C TYR A 351 4.94 13.74 17.34
N GLY A 352 5.99 14.20 16.64
CA GLY A 352 7.34 13.65 16.68
C GLY A 352 7.55 12.46 15.73
N ILE A 353 8.81 12.19 15.36
CA ILE A 353 9.19 11.24 14.30
C ILE A 353 8.58 9.85 14.53
N SER A 354 8.68 9.32 15.75
CA SER A 354 8.17 7.97 16.06
C SER A 354 6.66 7.84 15.89
N MET A 355 5.87 8.87 16.22
CA MET A 355 4.42 8.85 16.01
C MET A 355 4.05 9.18 14.57
N GLY A 356 4.80 10.08 13.91
CA GLY A 356 4.68 10.37 12.49
C GLY A 356 4.84 9.10 11.65
N ILE A 357 5.93 8.35 11.82
CA ILE A 357 6.16 7.08 11.12
C ILE A 357 4.98 6.10 11.32
N ARG A 358 4.43 5.98 12.53
CA ARG A 358 3.26 5.12 12.79
C ARG A 358 2.04 5.56 12.01
N LEU A 359 1.69 6.84 12.06
CA LEU A 359 0.50 7.42 11.45
C LEU A 359 0.60 7.52 9.92
N ASP A 360 1.80 7.76 9.39
CA ASP A 360 2.03 7.99 7.97
C ASP A 360 2.35 6.71 7.21
N THR A 361 3.00 5.73 7.86
CA THR A 361 3.51 4.54 7.18
C THR A 361 3.04 3.24 7.82
N LEU A 362 3.37 2.95 9.08
CA LEU A 362 3.23 1.60 9.64
C LEU A 362 1.77 1.17 9.83
N TRP A 363 0.94 2.01 10.46
CA TRP A 363 -0.46 1.68 10.70
C TRP A 363 -1.29 1.70 9.42
N PRO A 364 -1.12 2.69 8.50
CA PRO A 364 -1.74 2.62 7.18
C PRO A 364 -1.37 1.35 6.40
N GLN A 365 -0.10 0.93 6.40
CA GLN A 365 0.31 -0.29 5.72
C GLN A 365 -0.26 -1.56 6.37
N ALA A 366 -0.34 -1.61 7.70
CA ALA A 366 -0.99 -2.72 8.39
C ALA A 366 -2.49 -2.82 8.07
N LEU A 367 -3.18 -1.66 7.99
CA LEU A 367 -4.58 -1.59 7.55
C LEU A 367 -4.75 -1.97 6.08
N LYS A 368 -3.78 -1.62 5.21
CA LYS A 368 -3.73 -2.09 3.82
C LYS A 368 -3.56 -3.61 3.76
N GLY A 369 -2.66 -4.19 4.56
CA GLY A 369 -2.49 -5.64 4.68
C GLY A 369 -3.77 -6.36 5.11
N LEU A 370 -4.51 -5.79 6.08
CA LEU A 370 -5.82 -6.28 6.48
C LEU A 370 -6.84 -6.12 5.34
N SER A 371 -6.82 -5.02 4.59
CA SER A 371 -7.77 -4.75 3.51
C SER A 371 -7.54 -5.62 2.28
N ASN A 372 -6.30 -6.06 2.04
CA ASN A 372 -5.97 -7.03 0.99
C ASN A 372 -6.76 -8.34 1.20
N ASN A 373 -6.86 -8.81 2.46
CA ASN A 373 -7.66 -9.95 2.84
C ASN A 373 -8.07 -9.87 4.33
N PRO A 374 -9.28 -9.36 4.65
CA PRO A 374 -9.70 -9.24 6.05
C PRO A 374 -9.72 -10.53 6.87
N LEU A 375 -9.86 -11.71 6.25
CA LEU A 375 -9.90 -12.98 6.99
C LEU A 375 -8.51 -13.52 7.33
N PHE A 376 -7.58 -13.48 6.38
CA PHE A 376 -6.26 -14.11 6.47
C PHE A 376 -5.07 -13.14 6.42
N GLY A 377 -5.31 -11.85 6.18
CA GLY A 377 -4.26 -10.85 6.04
C GLY A 377 -3.42 -11.04 4.78
N SER A 378 -2.33 -10.28 4.69
CA SER A 378 -1.39 -10.27 3.56
C SER A 378 -0.25 -11.28 3.69
N GLY A 379 -0.19 -12.07 4.76
CA GLY A 379 0.94 -12.96 5.07
C GLY A 379 1.98 -12.29 5.96
N TYR A 380 2.75 -13.11 6.68
CA TYR A 380 3.79 -12.64 7.61
C TYR A 380 4.91 -11.85 6.90
N GLY A 381 5.41 -10.78 7.53
CA GLY A 381 6.56 -10.02 7.06
C GLY A 381 6.32 -9.19 5.79
N THR A 382 5.06 -8.78 5.58
CA THR A 382 4.60 -8.04 4.38
C THR A 382 4.17 -6.60 4.65
N LEU A 383 4.12 -6.16 5.92
CA LEU A 383 3.46 -4.92 6.32
C LEU A 383 4.33 -3.66 6.27
N SER A 384 5.63 -3.79 6.01
CA SER A 384 6.55 -2.64 5.92
C SER A 384 6.97 -2.29 4.48
N LYS A 385 6.34 -2.92 3.48
CA LYS A 385 6.68 -2.76 2.06
C LYS A 385 5.79 -1.72 1.38
N LEU A 386 6.37 -0.89 0.51
CA LEU A 386 5.61 0.00 -0.39
C LEU A 386 5.06 -0.78 -1.59
N GLU A 387 5.88 -1.69 -2.12
CA GLU A 387 5.56 -2.56 -3.25
C GLU A 387 5.79 -4.03 -2.89
N ASN A 388 5.04 -4.95 -3.50
CA ASN A 388 5.11 -6.36 -3.12
C ASN A 388 6.51 -6.98 -3.37
N THR A 389 7.19 -6.54 -4.43
CA THR A 389 8.55 -6.92 -4.87
C THR A 389 9.65 -6.33 -3.97
N GLN A 390 9.36 -5.30 -3.18
CA GLN A 390 10.35 -4.67 -2.33
C GLN A 390 10.79 -5.60 -1.19
N PHE A 391 12.09 -5.89 -1.10
CA PHE A 391 12.67 -6.55 0.06
C PHE A 391 13.03 -5.51 1.13
N VAL A 392 12.42 -5.62 2.31
CA VAL A 392 12.64 -4.69 3.42
C VAL A 392 13.42 -5.40 4.53
N GLU A 393 14.55 -4.81 4.91
CA GLU A 393 15.52 -5.36 5.86
C GLU A 393 14.94 -5.56 7.27
N ALA A 394 14.02 -4.70 7.70
CA ALA A 394 13.37 -4.73 9.01
C ALA A 394 11.85 -4.63 8.88
N ASP A 395 11.13 -5.22 9.82
CA ASP A 395 9.67 -5.29 9.76
C ASP A 395 9.06 -5.10 11.15
N SER A 396 8.50 -3.91 11.38
CA SER A 396 7.81 -3.52 12.60
C SER A 396 6.52 -2.80 12.24
N THR A 397 5.48 -2.98 13.06
CA THR A 397 4.24 -2.21 12.95
C THR A 397 4.08 -1.24 14.12
N ASP A 398 4.87 -1.43 15.20
CA ASP A 398 4.72 -0.72 16.47
C ASP A 398 3.26 -0.71 16.95
N ASN A 399 2.57 -1.84 16.75
CA ASN A 399 1.20 -2.11 17.19
C ASN A 399 0.92 -3.58 16.90
N ASN A 400 1.00 -4.42 17.92
CA ASN A 400 0.91 -5.87 17.73
C ASN A 400 -0.50 -6.31 17.27
N TYR A 401 -1.54 -5.52 17.56
CA TYR A 401 -2.91 -5.81 17.10
C TYR A 401 -3.03 -5.58 15.60
N LEU A 402 -2.59 -4.41 15.12
CA LEU A 402 -2.56 -4.10 13.69
C LEU A 402 -1.63 -5.03 12.94
N ARG A 403 -0.48 -5.41 13.54
CA ARG A 403 0.41 -6.41 12.97
C ARG A 403 -0.29 -7.75 12.76
N THR A 404 -0.96 -8.27 13.79
CA THR A 404 -1.64 -9.57 13.70
C THR A 404 -2.80 -9.52 12.70
N LEU A 405 -3.57 -8.42 12.69
CA LEU A 405 -4.64 -8.19 11.71
C LEU A 405 -4.11 -8.08 10.28
N GLY A 406 -3.04 -7.33 10.07
CA GLY A 406 -2.45 -7.14 8.75
C GLY A 406 -1.80 -8.43 8.22
N GLU A 407 -1.01 -9.12 9.04
CA GLU A 407 -0.27 -10.31 8.61
C GLU A 407 -1.19 -11.53 8.49
N THR A 408 -2.09 -11.76 9.46
CA THR A 408 -2.87 -13.01 9.58
C THR A 408 -4.39 -12.84 9.58
N GLY A 409 -4.88 -11.61 9.40
CA GLY A 409 -6.30 -11.30 9.31
C GLY A 409 -7.08 -11.52 10.59
N LEU A 410 -8.40 -11.44 10.49
CA LEU A 410 -9.33 -11.64 11.60
C LEU A 410 -9.21 -13.03 12.22
N LEU A 411 -8.96 -14.08 11.42
CA LEU A 411 -8.82 -15.44 11.95
C LEU A 411 -7.56 -15.58 12.80
N GLY A 412 -6.44 -15.00 12.37
CA GLY A 412 -5.20 -15.02 13.14
C GLY A 412 -5.33 -14.20 14.41
N PHE A 413 -5.99 -13.04 14.33
CA PHE A 413 -6.31 -12.21 15.48
C PHE A 413 -7.18 -12.94 16.53
N ILE A 414 -8.30 -13.53 16.09
CA ILE A 414 -9.22 -14.26 16.97
C ILE A 414 -8.52 -15.46 17.61
N THR A 415 -7.72 -16.21 16.86
CA THR A 415 -7.05 -17.40 17.40
C THR A 415 -5.92 -17.04 18.36
N PHE A 416 -5.09 -16.03 18.04
CA PHE A 416 -3.98 -15.59 18.89
C PHE A 416 -4.49 -14.91 20.18
N TYR A 417 -5.22 -13.80 20.05
CA TYR A 417 -5.73 -13.05 21.21
C TYR A 417 -6.85 -13.81 21.92
N GLY A 418 -7.62 -14.63 21.21
CA GLY A 418 -8.58 -15.53 21.83
C GLY A 418 -7.91 -16.54 22.75
N PHE A 419 -6.70 -17.01 22.44
CA PHE A 419 -5.94 -17.86 23.36
C PHE A 419 -5.47 -17.09 24.60
N VAL A 420 -4.97 -15.87 24.44
CA VAL A 420 -4.60 -14.99 25.57
C VAL A 420 -5.80 -14.76 26.49
N LEU A 421 -6.94 -14.35 25.93
CA LEU A 421 -8.18 -14.09 26.67
C LEU A 421 -8.75 -15.37 27.31
N LEU A 422 -8.66 -16.51 26.62
CA LEU A 422 -9.06 -17.80 27.18
C LEU A 422 -8.18 -18.17 28.37
N ALA A 423 -6.86 -18.04 28.26
CA ALA A 423 -5.94 -18.32 29.36
C ALA A 423 -6.27 -17.45 30.60
N MET A 424 -6.50 -16.15 30.39
CA MET A 424 -6.92 -15.24 31.45
C MET A 424 -8.28 -15.64 32.05
N ARG A 425 -9.28 -15.97 31.22
CA ARG A 425 -10.61 -16.41 31.68
C ARG A 425 -10.52 -17.70 32.52
N LEU A 426 -9.69 -18.65 32.09
CA LEU A 426 -9.48 -19.90 32.82
C LEU A 426 -8.85 -19.66 34.19
N VAL A 427 -7.87 -18.76 34.29
CA VAL A 427 -7.26 -18.36 35.56
C VAL A 427 -8.26 -17.60 36.44
N TRP A 428 -9.04 -16.67 35.85
CA TRP A 428 -10.07 -15.91 36.55
C TRP A 428 -11.11 -16.81 37.23
N ASN A 429 -11.61 -17.82 36.51
CA ASN A 429 -12.65 -18.72 37.01
C ASN A 429 -12.19 -19.58 38.20
N GLN A 430 -10.88 -19.70 38.43
CA GLN A 430 -10.30 -20.48 39.52
C GLN A 430 -9.70 -19.57 40.62
N LEU A 431 -9.81 -18.25 40.47
CA LEU A 431 -9.16 -17.27 41.33
C LEU A 431 -9.59 -17.38 42.80
N GLU A 432 -10.88 -17.60 43.05
CA GLU A 432 -11.46 -17.72 44.40
C GLU A 432 -11.23 -19.12 45.01
N ARG A 433 -10.95 -20.13 44.19
CA ARG A 433 -10.77 -21.53 44.64
C ARG A 433 -9.38 -21.81 45.19
N HIS A 434 -8.43 -20.92 44.92
CA HIS A 434 -7.05 -21.05 45.36
C HIS A 434 -6.69 -19.96 46.36
N LYS A 435 -5.87 -20.30 47.36
CA LYS A 435 -5.34 -19.37 48.35
C LYS A 435 -3.81 -19.40 48.36
N GLY A 436 -3.20 -18.36 48.92
CA GLY A 436 -1.76 -18.27 49.11
C GLY A 436 -1.01 -18.02 47.81
N ILE A 437 0.09 -18.75 47.59
CA ILE A 437 0.97 -18.55 46.42
C ILE A 437 0.23 -18.70 45.09
N THR A 438 -0.62 -19.71 44.92
CA THR A 438 -1.34 -19.92 43.66
C THR A 438 -2.27 -18.74 43.35
N GLN A 439 -2.91 -18.18 44.38
CA GLN A 439 -3.75 -17.00 44.25
C GLN A 439 -2.94 -15.78 43.82
N ALA A 440 -1.79 -15.56 44.45
CA ALA A 440 -0.88 -14.47 44.09
C ALA A 440 -0.37 -14.57 42.66
N LEU A 441 0.00 -15.78 42.23
CA LEU A 441 0.43 -16.03 40.85
C LEU A 441 -0.71 -15.74 39.86
N SER A 442 -1.93 -16.17 40.17
CA SER A 442 -3.11 -15.86 39.34
C SER A 442 -3.36 -14.36 39.21
N ILE A 443 -3.36 -13.62 40.33
CA ILE A 443 -3.58 -12.16 40.31
C ILE A 443 -2.46 -11.44 39.55
N GLY A 444 -1.21 -11.79 39.83
CA GLY A 444 -0.04 -11.21 39.19
C GLY A 444 -0.03 -11.46 37.69
N TYR A 445 -0.36 -12.69 37.27
CA TYR A 445 -0.52 -13.07 35.87
C TYR A 445 -1.63 -12.29 35.16
N LEU A 446 -2.80 -12.13 35.80
CA LEU A 446 -3.92 -11.37 35.23
C LEU A 446 -3.55 -9.89 35.04
N GLY A 447 -2.91 -9.27 36.04
CA GLY A 447 -2.41 -7.90 35.94
C GLY A 447 -1.35 -7.75 34.86
N ALA A 448 -0.34 -8.63 34.85
CA ALA A 448 0.72 -8.66 33.84
C ALA A 448 0.17 -8.82 32.41
N SER A 449 -0.81 -9.72 32.21
CA SER A 449 -1.43 -9.95 30.90
C SER A 449 -2.20 -8.73 30.43
N LEU A 450 -2.99 -8.09 31.31
CA LEU A 450 -3.73 -6.87 30.98
C LEU A 450 -2.80 -5.69 30.70
N GLY A 451 -1.71 -5.54 31.47
CA GLY A 451 -0.67 -4.56 31.18
C GLY A 451 -0.04 -4.80 29.81
N LEU A 452 0.37 -6.03 29.51
CA LEU A 452 0.98 -6.35 28.23
C LEU A 452 0.04 -6.09 27.04
N LEU A 453 -1.26 -6.38 27.19
CA LEU A 453 -2.29 -6.07 26.20
C LEU A 453 -2.45 -4.55 25.97
N VAL A 454 -2.32 -3.71 27.00
CA VAL A 454 -2.29 -2.26 26.84
C VAL A 454 -1.01 -1.80 26.13
N ASN A 455 0.14 -2.36 26.50
CA ASN A 455 1.43 -2.03 25.88
C ASN A 455 1.47 -2.43 24.38
N ALA A 456 0.76 -3.50 24.00
CA ALA A 456 0.65 -3.99 22.63
C ALA A 456 -0.01 -3.01 21.64
N LEU A 457 -0.65 -1.92 22.12
CA LEU A 457 -1.21 -0.85 21.27
C LEU A 457 -0.13 -0.03 20.56
N TYR A 458 1.10 0.02 21.08
CA TYR A 458 2.17 0.88 20.59
C TYR A 458 3.49 0.15 20.31
N ILE A 459 3.59 -1.14 20.66
CA ILE A 459 4.82 -1.93 20.56
C ILE A 459 4.48 -3.37 20.15
N ASP A 460 5.32 -3.99 19.33
CA ASP A 460 5.20 -5.39 18.88
C ASP A 460 5.62 -6.40 19.98
N VAL A 461 5.01 -6.30 21.17
CA VAL A 461 5.44 -7.02 22.39
C VAL A 461 5.37 -8.55 22.28
N PHE A 462 4.51 -9.10 21.42
CA PHE A 462 4.41 -10.54 21.20
C PHE A 462 5.32 -11.03 20.07
N ALA A 463 5.96 -10.13 19.32
CA ALA A 463 7.00 -10.43 18.34
C ALA A 463 8.43 -10.29 18.94
N ALA A 464 8.57 -9.60 20.08
CA ALA A 464 9.83 -9.45 20.79
C ALA A 464 10.22 -10.71 21.58
N SER A 465 11.28 -11.40 21.16
CA SER A 465 11.68 -12.73 21.69
C SER A 465 11.71 -12.83 23.21
N LYS A 466 12.50 -11.98 23.89
CA LYS A 466 12.66 -12.04 25.35
C LYS A 466 11.35 -11.80 26.10
N VAL A 467 10.47 -10.96 25.57
CA VAL A 467 9.18 -10.61 26.16
C VAL A 467 8.19 -11.76 25.93
N ALA A 468 8.06 -12.22 24.69
CA ALA A 468 7.15 -13.27 24.28
C ALA A 468 7.47 -14.62 24.94
N PHE A 469 8.74 -15.02 24.99
CA PHE A 469 9.16 -16.25 25.68
C PHE A 469 8.76 -16.21 27.16
N VAL A 470 9.09 -15.14 27.88
CA VAL A 470 8.79 -15.01 29.32
C VAL A 470 7.27 -15.03 29.55
N PHE A 471 6.50 -14.29 28.75
CA PHE A 471 5.04 -14.30 28.83
C PHE A 471 4.46 -15.71 28.64
N TRP A 472 4.87 -16.41 27.58
CA TRP A 472 4.37 -17.76 27.28
C TRP A 472 4.82 -18.79 28.31
N GLY A 473 6.05 -18.69 28.82
CA GLY A 473 6.55 -19.51 29.92
C GLY A 473 5.75 -19.34 31.21
N ILE A 474 5.43 -18.08 31.59
CA ILE A 474 4.56 -17.78 32.74
C ILE A 474 3.16 -18.32 32.53
N THR A 475 2.58 -18.07 31.37
CA THR A 475 1.25 -18.61 31.00
C THR A 475 1.23 -20.13 31.11
N GLY A 476 2.30 -20.81 30.66
CA GLY A 476 2.45 -22.26 30.72
C GLY A 476 2.41 -22.82 32.14
N PHE A 477 3.26 -22.31 33.04
CA PHE A 477 3.25 -22.84 34.41
C PHE A 477 2.01 -22.39 35.22
N VAL A 478 1.44 -21.21 34.96
CA VAL A 478 0.23 -20.75 35.64
C VAL A 478 -0.98 -21.61 35.25
N LEU A 479 -1.21 -21.83 33.95
CA LEU A 479 -2.29 -22.72 33.49
C LEU A 479 -2.06 -24.16 33.97
N ARG A 480 -0.82 -24.61 34.09
CA ARG A 480 -0.52 -25.94 34.65
C ARG A 480 -0.97 -26.08 36.10
N LEU A 481 -0.87 -25.04 36.92
CA LEU A 481 -1.25 -25.07 38.33
C LEU A 481 -2.74 -24.89 38.56
N VAL A 482 -3.39 -24.09 37.71
CA VAL A 482 -4.73 -23.55 37.95
C VAL A 482 -5.77 -24.17 37.02
N ALA A 483 -5.41 -24.44 35.76
CA ALA A 483 -6.36 -24.76 34.70
C ALA A 483 -5.91 -25.95 33.82
N LYS A 484 -5.25 -26.95 34.40
CA LYS A 484 -4.65 -28.06 33.64
C LYS A 484 -5.68 -28.84 32.79
N GLU A 485 -6.86 -29.11 33.34
CA GLU A 485 -7.86 -30.02 32.74
C GLU A 485 -8.84 -29.28 31.82
N GLN A 486 -9.05 -27.98 32.09
CA GLN A 486 -10.00 -27.12 31.39
C GLN A 486 -9.59 -26.80 29.94
N GLY A 487 -8.31 -26.95 29.58
CA GLY A 487 -7.85 -26.70 28.21
C GLY A 487 -8.46 -27.66 27.19
N SER A 488 -8.65 -28.94 27.56
CA SER A 488 -9.31 -29.94 26.73
C SER A 488 -10.81 -29.66 26.58
N ASP A 489 -11.46 -29.22 27.65
CA ASP A 489 -12.87 -28.84 27.60
C ASP A 489 -13.08 -27.60 26.74
N ALA A 490 -12.18 -26.62 26.83
CA ALA A 490 -12.20 -25.43 25.99
C ALA A 490 -12.02 -25.78 24.50
N LEU A 491 -11.04 -26.62 24.16
CA LEU A 491 -10.84 -27.07 22.78
C LEU A 491 -12.07 -27.83 22.26
N LYS A 492 -12.61 -28.77 23.05
CA LYS A 492 -13.84 -29.49 22.69
C LYS A 492 -15.01 -28.53 22.47
N ALA A 493 -15.20 -27.54 23.34
CA ALA A 493 -16.26 -26.54 23.19
C ALA A 493 -16.12 -25.74 21.88
N ILE A 494 -14.89 -25.34 21.53
CA ILE A 494 -14.59 -24.65 20.27
C ILE A 494 -14.92 -25.57 19.08
N LEU A 495 -14.42 -26.81 19.07
CA LEU A 495 -14.64 -27.76 17.96
C LEU A 495 -16.13 -28.13 17.82
N MET A 496 -16.85 -28.33 18.93
CA MET A 496 -18.29 -28.57 18.91
C MET A 496 -19.07 -27.37 18.37
N HIS A 497 -18.67 -26.14 18.72
CA HIS A 497 -19.28 -24.93 18.19
C HIS A 497 -19.06 -24.81 16.67
N LEU A 498 -17.82 -24.98 16.21
CA LEU A 498 -17.49 -24.97 14.78
C LEU A 498 -18.25 -26.06 14.02
N GLY A 499 -18.33 -27.28 14.57
CA GLY A 499 -19.09 -28.38 13.98
C GLY A 499 -20.60 -28.13 13.90
N LYS A 500 -21.19 -27.56 14.96
CA LYS A 500 -22.62 -27.21 15.02
C LYS A 500 -23.01 -26.13 14.00
N HIS A 501 -22.10 -25.20 13.73
CA HIS A 501 -22.33 -24.03 12.87
C HIS A 501 -21.57 -24.09 11.53
N LYS A 502 -21.11 -25.29 11.12
CA LYS A 502 -20.26 -25.47 9.94
C LYS A 502 -20.84 -24.89 8.64
N THR A 503 -22.15 -24.94 8.45
CA THR A 503 -22.79 -24.41 7.22
C THR A 503 -22.77 -22.90 7.18
N LEU A 504 -22.95 -22.22 8.31
CA LEU A 504 -22.80 -20.77 8.41
C LEU A 504 -21.36 -20.35 8.15
N TYR A 505 -20.39 -21.00 8.80
CA TYR A 505 -18.98 -20.65 8.60
C TYR A 505 -18.51 -20.90 7.18
N ALA A 506 -18.91 -22.02 6.55
CA ALA A 506 -18.62 -22.27 5.15
C ALA A 506 -19.23 -21.20 4.23
N ALA A 507 -20.48 -20.80 4.47
CA ALA A 507 -21.12 -19.73 3.70
C ALA A 507 -20.43 -18.37 3.91
N VAL A 508 -20.03 -18.02 5.13
CA VAL A 508 -19.30 -16.78 5.44
C VAL A 508 -17.92 -16.78 4.79
N LEU A 509 -17.18 -17.89 4.85
CA LEU A 509 -15.88 -18.02 4.19
C LEU A 509 -16.01 -17.87 2.67
N LEU A 510 -16.99 -18.53 2.06
CA LEU A 510 -17.24 -18.43 0.62
C LEU A 510 -17.75 -17.04 0.22
N ALA A 511 -18.62 -16.42 1.03
CA ALA A 511 -19.06 -15.04 0.82
C ALA A 511 -17.88 -14.08 0.80
N PHE A 512 -16.96 -14.26 1.74
CA PHE A 512 -15.76 -13.47 1.77
C PHE A 512 -14.91 -13.72 0.51
N PHE A 513 -14.59 -14.96 0.16
CA PHE A 513 -13.76 -15.22 -1.03
C PHE A 513 -14.38 -14.70 -2.33
N LEU A 514 -15.68 -14.90 -2.54
CA LEU A 514 -16.35 -14.50 -3.78
C LEU A 514 -16.59 -12.99 -3.87
N LEU A 515 -16.85 -12.32 -2.75
CA LEU A 515 -17.21 -10.91 -2.74
C LEU A 515 -16.03 -10.00 -2.39
N GLN A 516 -14.85 -10.55 -2.08
CA GLN A 516 -13.69 -9.80 -1.63
C GLN A 516 -13.19 -8.85 -2.71
N GLN A 517 -13.02 -7.60 -2.31
CA GLN A 517 -12.35 -6.54 -3.07
C GLN A 517 -11.52 -5.70 -2.09
N ASN A 518 -10.46 -5.05 -2.54
CA ASN A 518 -9.63 -4.21 -1.67
C ASN A 518 -9.95 -2.73 -1.86
N PRO A 519 -10.70 -2.08 -0.95
CA PRO A 519 -11.07 -0.68 -1.09
C PRO A 519 -9.89 0.29 -0.90
N LEU A 520 -8.78 -0.14 -0.29
CA LEU A 520 -7.65 0.72 0.00
C LEU A 520 -6.54 0.66 -1.05
N ALA A 521 -6.66 -0.19 -2.07
CA ALA A 521 -5.67 -0.24 -3.14
C ALA A 521 -5.85 0.90 -4.15
N ASN A 522 -4.73 1.44 -4.61
CA ASN A 522 -4.72 2.47 -5.65
C ASN A 522 -5.28 1.93 -6.98
N HIS A 523 -5.08 0.65 -7.28
CA HIS A 523 -5.55 0.00 -8.51
C HIS A 523 -6.76 -0.89 -8.23
N SER A 524 -7.70 -0.36 -7.44
CA SER A 524 -8.93 -1.05 -7.07
C SER A 524 -10.07 -0.65 -7.99
N ASN A 525 -10.70 -1.63 -8.64
CA ASN A 525 -11.89 -1.41 -9.47
C ASN A 525 -13.04 -0.72 -8.70
N LEU A 526 -13.04 -0.81 -7.37
CA LEU A 526 -13.99 -0.09 -6.51
C LEU A 526 -13.94 1.42 -6.69
N LEU A 527 -12.86 2.00 -7.20
CA LEU A 527 -12.71 3.44 -7.38
C LEU A 527 -13.37 3.96 -8.68
N ALA A 528 -13.77 3.07 -9.59
CA ALA A 528 -14.47 3.43 -10.83
C ALA A 528 -15.97 3.75 -10.63
N PHE A 529 -16.52 3.40 -9.47
CA PHE A 529 -17.95 3.39 -9.18
C PHE A 529 -18.67 4.70 -9.55
N HIS A 530 -19.48 4.64 -10.61
CA HIS A 530 -20.51 5.61 -11.04
C HIS A 530 -21.09 5.06 -12.35
N THR A 531 -21.68 3.88 -12.22
CA THR A 531 -22.33 3.10 -13.27
C THR A 531 -23.84 3.29 -13.25
N SER A 532 -24.40 3.66 -12.10
CA SER A 532 -25.80 4.04 -11.89
C SER A 532 -25.84 5.39 -11.19
N THR A 533 -26.59 6.34 -11.76
CA THR A 533 -26.77 7.70 -11.20
C THR A 533 -27.42 7.66 -9.81
N PRO A 534 -28.56 6.95 -9.57
CA PRO A 534 -29.16 6.90 -8.24
C PRO A 534 -28.24 6.30 -7.16
N ALA A 535 -27.51 5.22 -7.48
CA ALA A 535 -26.55 4.63 -6.55
C ALA A 535 -25.44 5.62 -6.15
N PHE A 536 -24.96 6.41 -7.12
CA PHE A 536 -23.94 7.40 -6.86
C PHE A 536 -24.46 8.60 -6.08
N GLU A 537 -25.68 9.06 -6.38
CA GLU A 537 -26.34 10.14 -5.63
C GLU A 537 -26.53 9.76 -4.16
N ASN A 538 -26.87 8.51 -3.86
CA ASN A 538 -26.91 8.02 -2.47
C ASN A 538 -25.54 8.20 -1.77
N PHE A 539 -24.43 7.92 -2.47
CA PHE A 539 -23.10 8.15 -1.93
C PHE A 539 -22.81 9.65 -1.70
N VAL A 540 -23.14 10.49 -2.69
CA VAL A 540 -22.91 11.94 -2.64
C VAL A 540 -23.73 12.59 -1.52
N ALA A 541 -24.99 12.19 -1.34
CA ALA A 541 -25.84 12.65 -0.25
C ALA A 541 -25.24 12.30 1.13
N ALA A 542 -24.74 11.08 1.30
CA ALA A 542 -24.05 10.66 2.53
C ALA A 542 -22.76 11.46 2.78
N ARG A 543 -21.97 11.72 1.72
CA ARG A 543 -20.78 12.58 1.79
C ARG A 543 -21.16 13.99 2.20
N CYS A 544 -22.24 14.53 1.64
CA CYS A 544 -22.71 15.88 1.90
C CYS A 544 -23.11 16.07 3.36
N PHE A 545 -23.83 15.12 3.93
CA PHE A 545 -24.27 15.15 5.33
C PHE A 545 -23.12 15.36 6.32
N ARG A 546 -21.92 14.83 6.02
CA ARG A 546 -20.72 15.03 6.87
C ARG A 546 -20.31 16.50 6.98
N GLN A 547 -20.63 17.32 5.99
CA GLN A 547 -20.27 18.73 5.92
C GLN A 547 -21.45 19.65 6.29
N SER A 548 -22.64 19.36 5.77
CA SER A 548 -23.81 20.25 5.86
C SER A 548 -24.91 19.78 6.82
N TYR A 549 -24.83 18.55 7.34
CA TYR A 549 -25.91 17.89 8.12
C TYR A 549 -27.24 17.74 7.36
N SER A 550 -27.22 17.79 6.02
CA SER A 550 -28.37 17.55 5.13
C SER A 550 -28.02 16.47 4.10
N PHE A 551 -29.02 15.72 3.62
CA PHE A 551 -28.86 14.70 2.58
C PHE A 551 -29.03 15.27 1.16
N ALA A 552 -28.79 16.57 1.00
CA ALA A 552 -28.69 17.21 -0.32
C ALA A 552 -27.47 16.72 -1.11
N LEU A 553 -27.46 16.98 -2.42
CA LEU A 553 -26.31 16.71 -3.27
C LEU A 553 -25.41 17.94 -3.34
N CYS A 554 -24.29 17.95 -2.60
CA CYS A 554 -23.38 19.09 -2.58
C CYS A 554 -22.02 18.85 -3.27
N ARG A 555 -21.55 19.94 -3.87
CA ARG A 555 -20.26 20.10 -4.54
C ARG A 555 -19.22 20.66 -3.57
N ASN A 556 -17.94 20.38 -3.81
CA ASN A 556 -16.85 21.00 -3.06
C ASN A 556 -16.80 22.54 -3.24
N SER A 557 -17.37 23.06 -4.33
CA SER A 557 -17.54 24.50 -4.59
C SER A 557 -18.61 25.17 -3.72
N GLY A 558 -19.38 24.42 -2.93
CA GLY A 558 -20.48 24.92 -2.11
C GLY A 558 -21.84 24.95 -2.81
N LEU A 559 -21.92 24.54 -4.08
CA LEU A 559 -23.21 24.39 -4.78
C LEU A 559 -23.99 23.20 -4.21
N ILE A 560 -25.31 23.35 -4.11
CA ILE A 560 -26.22 22.36 -3.53
C ILE A 560 -27.41 22.16 -4.46
N THR A 561 -27.69 20.89 -4.79
CA THR A 561 -28.93 20.46 -5.45
C THR A 561 -29.83 19.79 -4.41
N GLY A 562 -31.15 19.81 -4.62
CA GLY A 562 -32.19 19.50 -3.60
C GLY A 562 -31.99 18.20 -2.79
N GLU A 563 -32.81 18.04 -1.74
CA GLU A 563 -32.71 16.89 -0.82
C GLU A 563 -32.81 15.54 -1.55
N HIS A 564 -31.86 14.64 -1.28
CA HIS A 564 -31.79 13.30 -1.84
C HIS A 564 -31.62 12.27 -0.71
N PHE A 565 -32.68 12.09 0.07
CA PHE A 565 -32.66 11.13 1.17
C PHE A 565 -32.82 9.69 0.66
N SER A 566 -31.91 8.82 1.10
CA SER A 566 -32.01 7.36 0.96
C SER A 566 -31.59 6.68 2.27
N PHE A 567 -32.20 5.53 2.55
CA PHE A 567 -31.82 4.71 3.71
C PHE A 567 -30.37 4.20 3.57
N TYR A 568 -29.91 3.92 2.35
CA TYR A 568 -28.52 3.54 2.10
C TYR A 568 -27.55 4.66 2.47
N SER A 569 -27.87 5.91 2.11
CA SER A 569 -27.05 7.09 2.44
C SER A 569 -26.85 7.23 3.95
N MET A 570 -27.91 7.01 4.73
CA MET A 570 -27.84 7.04 6.20
C MET A 570 -26.95 5.92 6.77
N LEU A 571 -27.06 4.70 6.24
CA LEU A 571 -26.23 3.56 6.67
C LEU A 571 -24.75 3.74 6.34
N LEU A 572 -24.42 4.57 5.35
CA LEU A 572 -23.05 4.81 4.90
C LEU A 572 -22.28 5.80 5.79
N LEU A 573 -22.97 6.65 6.57
CA LEU A 573 -22.34 7.69 7.41
C LEU A 573 -21.24 7.18 8.36
N PRO A 574 -21.41 6.07 9.11
CA PRO A 574 -20.36 5.59 10.01
C PRO A 574 -19.07 5.24 9.27
N PHE A 575 -19.18 4.73 8.04
CA PHE A 575 -18.03 4.32 7.24
C PHE A 575 -17.30 5.54 6.64
N LEU A 576 -18.03 6.56 6.20
CA LEU A 576 -17.46 7.82 5.70
C LEU A 576 -16.81 8.67 6.80
N TRP A 577 -17.18 8.49 8.06
CA TRP A 577 -16.45 9.09 9.19
C TRP A 577 -15.15 8.36 9.49
N LEU A 578 -15.09 7.04 9.29
CA LEU A 578 -13.90 6.24 9.55
C LEU A 578 -12.82 6.39 8.47
N SER A 579 -13.20 6.65 7.22
CA SER A 579 -12.25 6.77 6.10
C SER A 579 -12.64 7.88 5.13
N LYS A 580 -11.63 8.59 4.61
CA LYS A 580 -11.80 9.53 3.49
C LYS A 580 -11.82 8.84 2.13
N ASN A 581 -11.46 7.56 2.05
CA ASN A 581 -11.42 6.82 0.79
C ASN A 581 -12.85 6.55 0.28
N PRO A 582 -13.20 6.97 -0.95
CA PRO A 582 -14.54 6.78 -1.50
C PRO A 582 -14.98 5.32 -1.59
N ALA A 583 -14.06 4.36 -1.76
CA ALA A 583 -14.38 2.93 -1.82
C ALA A 583 -14.82 2.31 -0.48
N VAL A 584 -14.91 3.08 0.61
CA VAL A 584 -15.32 2.56 1.92
C VAL A 584 -16.74 1.98 1.95
N PHE A 585 -17.59 2.30 0.96
CA PHE A 585 -18.91 1.69 0.78
C PHE A 585 -18.85 0.16 0.69
N TYR A 586 -17.73 -0.39 0.20
CA TYR A 586 -17.49 -1.83 0.14
C TYR A 586 -17.70 -2.50 1.50
N TYR A 587 -17.21 -1.89 2.58
CA TYR A 587 -17.34 -2.44 3.93
C TYR A 587 -18.78 -2.44 4.44
N LEU A 588 -19.57 -1.41 4.08
CA LEU A 588 -21.00 -1.41 4.35
C LEU A 588 -21.67 -2.57 3.62
N ASN A 589 -21.43 -2.71 2.32
CA ASN A 589 -22.11 -3.73 1.50
C ASN A 589 -21.76 -5.15 1.93
N LEU A 590 -20.48 -5.42 2.23
CA LEU A 590 -20.06 -6.70 2.79
C LEU A 590 -20.73 -6.95 4.15
N SER A 591 -20.82 -5.92 5.02
CA SER A 591 -21.50 -6.03 6.32
C SER A 591 -22.99 -6.32 6.17
N LEU A 592 -23.65 -5.73 5.17
CA LEU A 592 -25.06 -6.01 4.85
C LEU A 592 -25.25 -7.46 4.42
N VAL A 593 -24.40 -7.98 3.53
CA VAL A 593 -24.44 -9.40 3.11
C VAL A 593 -24.25 -10.33 4.32
N LEU A 594 -23.24 -10.07 5.16
CA LEU A 594 -22.96 -10.88 6.36
C LEU A 594 -24.10 -10.81 7.39
N THR A 595 -24.67 -9.63 7.59
CA THR A 595 -25.82 -9.44 8.49
C THR A 595 -27.04 -10.21 7.98
N THR A 596 -27.31 -10.17 6.68
CA THR A 596 -28.39 -10.92 6.06
C THR A 596 -28.18 -12.44 6.19
N LEU A 597 -26.95 -12.94 5.98
CA LEU A 597 -26.61 -14.35 6.24
C LEU A 597 -26.87 -14.75 7.70
N LEU A 598 -26.48 -13.91 8.66
CA LEU A 598 -26.71 -14.15 10.08
C LEU A 598 -28.19 -14.12 10.45
N LEU A 599 -28.98 -13.21 9.87
CA LEU A 599 -30.43 -13.12 10.05
C LEU A 599 -31.12 -14.36 9.47
N MET A 600 -30.76 -14.76 8.25
CA MET A 600 -31.26 -16.00 7.63
C MET A 600 -30.99 -17.22 8.51
N TYR A 601 -29.76 -17.35 9.00
CA TYR A 601 -29.36 -18.49 9.82
C TYR A 601 -30.03 -18.50 11.22
N LYS A 602 -30.00 -17.36 11.93
CA LYS A 602 -30.39 -17.28 13.34
C LYS A 602 -31.87 -16.98 13.54
N LYS A 603 -32.47 -16.11 12.70
CA LYS A 603 -33.85 -15.65 12.86
C LYS A 603 -34.83 -16.40 11.95
N LEU A 604 -34.46 -16.63 10.69
CA LEU A 604 -35.33 -17.35 9.74
C LEU A 604 -35.15 -18.87 9.77
N GLY A 605 -34.15 -19.38 10.50
CA GLY A 605 -33.91 -20.83 10.65
C GLY A 605 -33.34 -21.52 9.39
N ILE A 606 -32.81 -20.75 8.44
CA ILE A 606 -32.22 -21.24 7.19
C ILE A 606 -30.82 -21.79 7.48
N LYS A 607 -30.73 -23.11 7.69
CA LYS A 607 -29.45 -23.79 8.04
C LYS A 607 -28.79 -24.53 6.89
N SER A 608 -29.50 -24.69 5.77
CA SER A 608 -29.00 -25.36 4.57
C SER A 608 -27.86 -24.54 3.96
N LEU A 609 -26.69 -25.18 3.74
CA LEU A 609 -25.55 -24.52 3.08
C LEU A 609 -25.95 -23.98 1.70
N LEU A 610 -26.68 -24.77 0.90
CA LEU A 610 -27.18 -24.37 -0.41
C LEU A 610 -27.99 -23.07 -0.34
N SER A 611 -28.89 -22.95 0.64
CA SER A 611 -29.74 -21.77 0.80
C SER A 611 -28.95 -20.53 1.20
N LEU A 612 -27.92 -20.70 2.03
CA LEU A 612 -27.02 -19.59 2.37
C LEU A 612 -26.14 -19.18 1.17
N LEU A 613 -25.66 -20.15 0.39
CA LEU A 613 -24.85 -19.88 -0.81
C LEU A 613 -25.62 -19.19 -1.93
N LEU A 614 -26.93 -19.43 -2.05
CA LEU A 614 -27.77 -18.69 -2.99
C LEU A 614 -27.71 -17.18 -2.74
N LEU A 615 -27.72 -16.72 -1.48
CA LEU A 615 -27.57 -15.30 -1.17
C LEU A 615 -26.19 -14.78 -1.60
N VAL A 616 -25.13 -15.57 -1.38
CA VAL A 616 -23.76 -15.22 -1.74
C VAL A 616 -23.61 -15.06 -3.26
N VAL A 617 -24.11 -16.02 -4.03
CA VAL A 617 -24.04 -15.96 -5.49
C VAL A 617 -24.90 -14.83 -6.03
N LEU A 618 -26.10 -14.58 -5.47
CA LEU A 618 -26.87 -13.39 -5.82
C LEU A 618 -26.08 -12.10 -5.58
N ALA A 619 -25.37 -11.99 -4.44
CA ALA A 619 -24.55 -10.82 -4.16
C ALA A 619 -23.37 -10.66 -5.13
N TYR A 620 -22.80 -11.77 -5.61
CA TYR A 620 -21.72 -11.79 -6.59
C TYR A 620 -22.20 -11.38 -7.99
N GLU A 621 -23.26 -12.04 -8.49
CA GLU A 621 -23.80 -11.82 -9.83
C GLU A 621 -24.37 -10.40 -10.00
N TYR A 622 -25.00 -9.85 -8.95
CA TYR A 622 -25.48 -8.46 -8.97
C TYR A 622 -24.42 -7.43 -8.56
N ASN A 623 -23.16 -7.83 -8.37
CA ASN A 623 -22.03 -6.98 -8.00
C ASN A 623 -22.33 -6.04 -6.81
N PHE A 624 -22.96 -6.57 -5.75
CA PHE A 624 -23.40 -5.74 -4.61
C PHE A 624 -22.23 -5.11 -3.85
N THR A 625 -21.04 -5.71 -3.87
CA THR A 625 -19.87 -5.13 -3.20
C THR A 625 -19.06 -4.18 -4.09
N GLY A 626 -19.29 -4.17 -5.41
CA GLY A 626 -18.49 -3.40 -6.37
C GLY A 626 -18.89 -1.94 -6.55
N GLN A 627 -20.04 -1.53 -6.03
CA GLN A 627 -20.57 -0.16 -6.16
C GLN A 627 -21.51 0.18 -4.99
N PRO A 628 -21.76 1.47 -4.69
CA PRO A 628 -22.88 1.88 -3.85
C PRO A 628 -24.20 1.28 -4.33
N LEU A 629 -25.14 1.08 -3.41
CA LEU A 629 -26.42 0.44 -3.73
C LEU A 629 -27.52 1.48 -3.96
N GLU A 630 -28.38 1.18 -4.93
CA GLU A 630 -29.70 1.78 -5.02
C GLU A 630 -30.62 1.24 -3.91
N ASP A 631 -31.68 1.98 -3.56
CA ASP A 631 -32.68 1.52 -2.59
C ASP A 631 -33.37 0.22 -3.04
N SER A 632 -33.56 0.06 -4.35
CA SER A 632 -34.12 -1.15 -4.97
C SER A 632 -33.20 -2.37 -4.74
N GLN A 633 -31.89 -2.19 -4.85
CA GLN A 633 -30.87 -3.22 -4.64
C GLN A 633 -30.72 -3.54 -3.14
N LEU A 634 -30.76 -2.53 -2.28
CA LEU A 634 -30.76 -2.71 -0.83
C LEU A 634 -31.97 -3.53 -0.37
N LEU A 635 -33.17 -3.19 -0.85
CA LEU A 635 -34.41 -3.94 -0.60
C LEU A 635 -34.30 -5.38 -1.10
N ARG A 636 -33.72 -5.58 -2.30
CA ARG A 636 -33.49 -6.90 -2.87
C ARG A 636 -32.58 -7.75 -2.00
N LEU A 637 -31.47 -7.20 -1.51
CA LEU A 637 -30.51 -7.89 -0.67
C LEU A 637 -31.08 -8.24 0.71
N MET A 638 -31.70 -7.29 1.39
CA MET A 638 -32.07 -7.44 2.81
C MET A 638 -33.42 -8.12 3.03
N ILE A 639 -34.35 -8.04 2.07
CA ILE A 639 -35.74 -8.49 2.26
C ILE A 639 -36.14 -9.51 1.19
N LEU A 640 -36.08 -9.13 -0.09
CA LEU A 640 -36.65 -9.96 -1.16
C LEU A 640 -35.88 -11.28 -1.35
N ALA A 641 -34.54 -11.23 -1.36
CA ALA A 641 -33.72 -12.44 -1.50
C ALA A 641 -33.89 -13.41 -0.31
N PRO A 642 -33.81 -12.99 0.96
CA PRO A 642 -34.11 -13.86 2.10
C PRO A 642 -35.52 -14.47 2.06
N ALA A 643 -36.53 -13.68 1.67
CA ALA A 643 -37.91 -14.15 1.57
C ALA A 643 -38.06 -15.20 0.45
N ALA A 644 -37.51 -14.94 -0.74
CA ALA A 644 -37.52 -15.87 -1.86
C ALA A 644 -36.79 -17.18 -1.51
N ILE A 645 -35.62 -17.09 -0.86
CA ILE A 645 -34.84 -18.27 -0.44
C ILE A 645 -35.60 -19.05 0.64
N LEU A 646 -36.30 -18.39 1.57
CA LEU A 646 -37.12 -19.05 2.59
C LEU A 646 -38.28 -19.83 1.93
N LEU A 647 -38.96 -19.24 0.96
CA LEU A 647 -40.03 -19.90 0.20
C LEU A 647 -39.46 -21.09 -0.59
N LEU A 648 -38.35 -20.90 -1.31
CA LEU A 648 -37.67 -21.96 -2.04
C LEU A 648 -37.22 -23.10 -1.10
N GLN A 649 -36.77 -22.78 0.10
CA GLN A 649 -36.42 -23.79 1.10
C GLN A 649 -37.65 -24.59 1.56
N LYS A 650 -38.77 -23.92 1.85
CA LYS A 650 -39.99 -24.57 2.35
C LYS A 650 -40.68 -25.43 1.29
N PHE A 651 -40.82 -24.93 0.06
CA PHE A 651 -41.64 -25.58 -0.96
C PHE A 651 -40.86 -26.50 -1.89
N ILE A 652 -39.60 -26.17 -2.21
CA ILE A 652 -38.81 -26.89 -3.22
C ILE A 652 -37.74 -27.75 -2.56
N LEU A 653 -36.88 -27.17 -1.70
CA LEU A 653 -35.74 -27.89 -1.10
C LEU A 653 -36.12 -28.89 0.01
N ALA A 654 -37.36 -28.81 0.50
CA ALA A 654 -37.96 -29.75 1.45
C ALA A 654 -39.10 -30.60 0.85
N GLY A 655 -39.44 -30.39 -0.44
CA GLY A 655 -40.53 -31.09 -1.12
C GLY A 655 -40.16 -32.47 -1.70
N LYS A 656 -41.12 -33.12 -2.37
CA LYS A 656 -40.98 -34.49 -2.94
C LYS A 656 -39.81 -34.62 -3.95
N HIS A 657 -39.50 -33.56 -4.69
CA HIS A 657 -38.42 -33.51 -5.68
C HIS A 657 -37.12 -32.85 -5.16
N ALA A 658 -36.97 -32.70 -3.84
CA ALA A 658 -35.87 -31.96 -3.24
C ALA A 658 -34.46 -32.44 -3.65
N ARG A 659 -34.26 -33.74 -3.92
CA ARG A 659 -32.96 -34.25 -4.39
C ARG A 659 -32.60 -33.70 -5.78
N VAL A 660 -33.53 -33.80 -6.73
CA VAL A 660 -33.32 -33.30 -8.09
C VAL A 660 -33.13 -31.79 -8.07
N ALA A 661 -33.98 -31.07 -7.33
CA ALA A 661 -33.87 -29.61 -7.20
C ALA A 661 -32.52 -29.18 -6.58
N LYS A 662 -32.03 -29.89 -5.55
CA LYS A 662 -30.71 -29.62 -4.97
C LYS A 662 -29.59 -29.86 -5.98
N VAL A 663 -29.63 -30.96 -6.74
CA VAL A 663 -28.62 -31.25 -7.77
C VAL A 663 -28.61 -30.17 -8.85
N VAL A 664 -29.77 -29.76 -9.35
CA VAL A 664 -29.90 -28.69 -10.36
C VAL A 664 -29.36 -27.37 -9.80
N LEU A 665 -29.72 -26.98 -8.57
CA LEU A 665 -29.26 -25.74 -7.97
C LEU A 665 -27.76 -25.76 -7.63
N TYR A 666 -27.21 -26.88 -7.15
CA TYR A 666 -25.75 -27.01 -6.98
C TYR A 666 -25.02 -26.94 -8.32
N GLY A 667 -25.56 -27.58 -9.36
CA GLY A 667 -25.04 -27.48 -10.72
C GLY A 667 -25.02 -26.05 -11.21
N ALA A 668 -26.16 -25.34 -11.10
CA ALA A 668 -26.28 -23.94 -11.49
C ALA A 668 -25.32 -23.03 -10.69
N LEU A 669 -25.19 -23.22 -9.38
CA LEU A 669 -24.27 -22.42 -8.55
C LEU A 669 -22.80 -22.66 -8.88
N MET A 670 -22.42 -23.89 -9.22
CA MET A 670 -21.03 -24.21 -9.60
C MET A 670 -20.72 -23.77 -11.03
N LEU A 671 -21.70 -23.81 -11.93
CA LEU A 671 -21.53 -23.46 -13.33
C LEU A 671 -21.66 -21.95 -13.59
N SER A 672 -22.48 -21.20 -12.84
CA SER A 672 -22.71 -19.76 -13.07
C SER A 672 -21.41 -18.94 -13.12
N PRO A 673 -20.49 -19.08 -12.14
CA PRO A 673 -19.22 -18.37 -12.20
C PRO A 673 -18.38 -18.84 -13.39
N VAL A 674 -18.34 -20.14 -13.68
CA VAL A 674 -17.50 -20.72 -14.74
C VAL A 674 -18.00 -20.34 -16.15
N LEU A 675 -19.32 -20.20 -16.33
CA LEU A 675 -19.95 -19.88 -17.60
C LEU A 675 -19.89 -18.38 -17.93
N SER A 676 -19.67 -17.51 -16.94
CA SER A 676 -19.44 -16.09 -17.21
C SER A 676 -18.02 -15.88 -17.75
N ALA A 677 -17.91 -15.33 -18.95
CA ALA A 677 -16.63 -15.02 -19.58
C ALA A 677 -15.79 -14.14 -18.64
N ASN A 678 -14.50 -14.47 -18.50
CA ASN A 678 -13.51 -13.76 -17.69
C ASN A 678 -13.74 -13.76 -16.17
N SER A 679 -14.61 -14.62 -15.62
CA SER A 679 -14.87 -14.70 -14.17
C SER A 679 -13.63 -15.01 -13.33
N GLY A 680 -12.79 -15.95 -13.78
CA GLY A 680 -11.54 -16.29 -13.11
C GLY A 680 -10.57 -15.12 -13.07
N GLN A 681 -10.50 -14.34 -14.15
CA GLN A 681 -9.68 -13.14 -14.22
C GLN A 681 -10.23 -12.04 -13.30
N ARG A 682 -11.53 -11.75 -13.34
CA ARG A 682 -12.18 -10.77 -12.43
C ARG A 682 -11.99 -11.14 -10.96
N PHE A 683 -12.08 -12.43 -10.65
CA PHE A 683 -11.79 -12.94 -9.31
C PHE A 683 -10.34 -12.67 -8.91
N LEU A 684 -9.35 -12.99 -9.77
CA LEU A 684 -7.95 -12.72 -9.45
C LEU A 684 -7.66 -11.21 -9.32
N GLU A 685 -8.22 -10.39 -10.20
CA GLU A 685 -8.08 -8.93 -10.19
C GLU A 685 -8.60 -8.32 -8.88
N SER A 686 -9.69 -8.86 -8.32
CA SER A 686 -10.28 -8.35 -7.07
C SER A 686 -9.35 -8.51 -5.84
N PHE A 687 -8.44 -9.49 -5.90
CA PHE A 687 -7.44 -9.74 -4.86
C PHE A 687 -6.09 -9.06 -5.17
N ARG A 688 -5.67 -9.05 -6.44
CA ARG A 688 -4.34 -8.58 -6.84
C ARG A 688 -4.24 -7.07 -7.00
N ASN A 689 -5.36 -6.38 -7.25
CA ASN A 689 -5.38 -4.92 -7.47
C ASN A 689 -4.41 -4.50 -8.57
N SER A 690 -4.49 -5.17 -9.72
CA SER A 690 -3.60 -4.94 -10.87
C SER A 690 -4.24 -4.04 -11.94
N VAL A 691 -5.50 -3.63 -11.76
CA VAL A 691 -6.26 -2.92 -12.79
C VAL A 691 -6.12 -1.42 -12.60
N GLN A 692 -5.59 -0.74 -13.62
CA GLN A 692 -5.55 0.72 -13.64
C GLN A 692 -6.97 1.29 -13.73
N VAL A 693 -7.28 2.27 -12.90
CA VAL A 693 -8.61 2.91 -12.86
C VAL A 693 -8.54 4.22 -13.63
N VAL A 694 -8.55 4.11 -14.96
CA VAL A 694 -8.37 5.24 -15.90
C VAL A 694 -9.30 6.41 -15.57
N LYS A 695 -10.54 6.14 -15.17
CA LYS A 695 -11.52 7.16 -14.73
C LYS A 695 -11.02 8.05 -13.60
N ARG A 696 -10.41 7.45 -12.57
CA ARG A 696 -9.85 8.17 -11.43
C ARG A 696 -8.58 8.88 -11.84
N ASP A 697 -7.74 8.18 -12.60
CA ASP A 697 -6.45 8.70 -13.04
C ASP A 697 -6.62 9.94 -13.95
N ALA A 698 -7.71 10.03 -14.74
CA ALA A 698 -8.09 11.25 -15.46
C ALA A 698 -8.28 12.48 -14.54
N VAL A 699 -8.89 12.29 -13.36
CA VAL A 699 -9.03 13.36 -12.36
C VAL A 699 -7.68 13.72 -11.75
N LEU A 700 -6.85 12.71 -11.43
CA LEU A 700 -5.52 12.94 -10.88
C LEU A 700 -4.59 13.64 -11.87
N GLN A 701 -4.72 13.33 -13.16
CA GLN A 701 -4.01 14.02 -14.23
C GLN A 701 -4.42 15.48 -14.30
N ALA A 702 -5.71 15.82 -14.19
CA ALA A 702 -6.14 17.21 -14.08
C ALA A 702 -5.53 17.90 -12.84
N ASN A 703 -5.56 17.26 -11.66
CA ASN A 703 -5.01 17.81 -10.41
C ASN A 703 -3.51 18.13 -10.49
N SER A 704 -2.76 17.38 -11.30
CA SER A 704 -1.32 17.57 -11.50
C SER A 704 -0.96 18.90 -12.18
N ARG A 705 -1.91 19.52 -12.89
CA ARG A 705 -1.65 20.67 -13.76
C ARG A 705 -2.57 21.87 -13.54
N LEU A 706 -3.82 21.64 -13.15
CA LEU A 706 -4.81 22.70 -13.00
C LEU A 706 -4.71 23.38 -11.63
N THR A 707 -5.02 24.67 -11.62
CA THR A 707 -5.07 25.57 -10.48
C THR A 707 -6.47 26.18 -10.32
N ALA A 708 -6.68 27.04 -9.32
CA ALA A 708 -7.99 27.60 -8.99
C ALA A 708 -8.65 28.39 -10.13
N ASP A 709 -7.84 29.02 -11.00
CA ASP A 709 -8.30 29.87 -12.09
C ASP A 709 -8.59 29.10 -13.39
N ASP A 710 -8.27 27.81 -13.42
CA ASP A 710 -8.39 26.97 -14.61
C ASP A 710 -9.75 26.26 -14.67
N PHE A 711 -10.18 25.94 -15.89
CA PHE A 711 -11.43 25.26 -16.18
C PHE A 711 -11.17 23.89 -16.82
N LEU A 712 -11.85 22.85 -16.32
CA LEU A 712 -11.82 21.51 -16.86
C LEU A 712 -13.14 21.19 -17.56
N ILE A 713 -13.13 21.07 -18.88
CA ILE A 713 -14.19 20.50 -19.70
C ILE A 713 -14.09 18.97 -19.62
N THR A 714 -15.20 18.29 -19.32
CA THR A 714 -15.19 16.84 -19.15
C THR A 714 -16.59 16.23 -19.23
N VAL A 715 -16.65 14.97 -19.64
CA VAL A 715 -17.88 14.15 -19.58
C VAL A 715 -18.12 13.53 -18.20
N LEU A 716 -17.16 13.63 -17.29
CA LEU A 716 -17.27 13.10 -15.93
C LEU A 716 -18.28 13.89 -15.09
N SER A 717 -19.01 13.18 -14.23
CA SER A 717 -19.87 13.80 -13.23
C SER A 717 -19.05 14.74 -12.34
N PRO A 718 -19.48 15.98 -12.12
CA PRO A 718 -18.76 16.91 -11.25
C PRO A 718 -18.60 16.34 -9.83
N TYR A 719 -19.63 15.70 -9.29
CA TYR A 719 -19.56 15.04 -7.98
C TYR A 719 -18.48 13.95 -7.91
N TYR A 720 -18.17 13.26 -9.01
CA TYR A 720 -17.08 12.28 -9.10
C TYR A 720 -15.72 12.96 -9.05
N ILE A 721 -15.56 14.09 -9.76
CA ILE A 721 -14.35 14.91 -9.68
C ILE A 721 -14.10 15.35 -8.24
N ASP A 722 -15.13 15.78 -7.51
CA ASP A 722 -15.01 16.18 -6.10
C ASP A 722 -14.53 15.07 -5.16
N LEU A 723 -14.68 13.79 -5.54
CA LEU A 723 -14.21 12.68 -4.71
C LEU A 723 -12.68 12.53 -4.74
N PHE A 724 -12.07 12.92 -5.86
CA PHE A 724 -10.65 12.66 -6.14
C PHE A 724 -9.83 13.93 -6.40
N SER A 725 -10.49 15.08 -6.59
CA SER A 725 -9.82 16.37 -6.73
C SER A 725 -9.41 16.95 -5.39
N ASP A 726 -8.14 17.35 -5.29
CA ASP A 726 -7.58 18.14 -4.20
C ASP A 726 -7.31 19.61 -4.60
N LYS A 727 -7.70 20.00 -5.82
CA LYS A 727 -7.50 21.34 -6.38
C LYS A 727 -8.83 22.05 -6.63
N PRO A 728 -8.90 23.38 -6.42
CA PRO A 728 -10.14 24.14 -6.56
C PRO A 728 -10.39 24.64 -8.00
N TYR A 729 -10.07 23.85 -9.04
CA TYR A 729 -10.39 24.23 -10.42
C TYR A 729 -11.89 24.11 -10.72
N GLN A 730 -12.36 24.84 -11.73
CA GLN A 730 -13.76 24.83 -12.13
C GLN A 730 -14.02 23.71 -13.14
N VAL A 731 -15.24 23.15 -13.14
CA VAL A 731 -15.60 22.03 -14.01
C VAL A 731 -16.74 22.48 -14.93
N LEU A 732 -16.56 22.28 -16.23
CA LEU A 732 -17.55 22.59 -17.26
C LEU A 732 -18.01 21.29 -17.95
N PRO A 733 -19.30 21.19 -18.32
CA PRO A 733 -19.78 20.10 -19.14
C PRO A 733 -19.24 20.26 -20.56
N LEU A 734 -19.08 19.15 -21.29
CA LEU A 734 -18.77 19.11 -22.72
C LEU A 734 -20.03 19.09 -23.59
N SER A 735 -21.07 18.39 -23.14
CA SER A 735 -22.24 18.03 -23.95
C SER A 735 -23.55 18.29 -23.20
N PRO A 736 -24.60 18.79 -23.88
CA PRO A 736 -25.94 18.93 -23.29
C PRO A 736 -26.59 17.57 -22.96
N ALA A 737 -26.09 16.46 -23.51
CA ALA A 737 -26.58 15.10 -23.22
C ALA A 737 -26.07 14.54 -21.88
N GLN A 738 -25.23 15.27 -21.14
CA GLN A 738 -24.72 14.83 -19.84
C GLN A 738 -25.79 14.86 -18.74
N THR A 739 -25.60 14.03 -17.71
CA THR A 739 -26.39 14.08 -16.48
C THR A 739 -26.26 15.45 -15.82
N TYR A 740 -27.34 15.90 -15.15
CA TYR A 740 -27.44 17.18 -14.44
C TYR A 740 -27.56 18.44 -15.32
N MET A 741 -27.81 18.27 -16.63
CA MET A 741 -28.10 19.38 -17.54
C MET A 741 -29.54 19.91 -17.43
N ASP A 742 -30.39 19.27 -16.62
CA ASP A 742 -31.72 19.73 -16.22
C ASP A 742 -31.67 20.85 -15.15
N THR A 743 -30.62 20.87 -14.32
CA THR A 743 -30.41 21.90 -13.27
C THR A 743 -28.95 22.40 -13.25
N PRO A 744 -28.42 22.89 -14.38
CA PRO A 744 -26.99 23.03 -14.56
C PRO A 744 -26.35 24.09 -13.65
N GLU A 745 -27.08 25.16 -13.30
CA GLU A 745 -26.61 26.21 -12.39
C GLU A 745 -26.26 25.70 -10.99
N ARG A 746 -26.95 24.65 -10.52
CA ARG A 746 -26.76 24.06 -9.18
C ARG A 746 -25.70 22.98 -9.12
N VAL A 747 -25.21 22.50 -10.26
CA VAL A 747 -24.24 21.39 -10.34
C VAL A 747 -22.94 21.81 -11.03
N TRP A 748 -23.07 22.44 -12.19
CA TRP A 748 -21.96 22.88 -13.05
C TRP A 748 -21.53 24.34 -12.76
N GLY A 749 -22.38 25.13 -12.11
CA GLY A 749 -22.09 26.51 -11.69
C GLY A 749 -22.91 27.56 -12.43
N ALA A 750 -22.88 28.81 -11.97
CA ALA A 750 -23.74 29.88 -12.48
C ALA A 750 -23.24 30.45 -13.81
N TYR A 751 -23.31 29.65 -14.88
CA TYR A 751 -22.98 30.03 -16.25
C TYR A 751 -24.17 29.81 -17.19
N ASP A 752 -24.15 30.48 -18.34
CA ASP A 752 -25.11 30.25 -19.42
C ASP A 752 -24.66 29.04 -20.24
N PHE A 753 -25.37 27.92 -20.10
CA PHE A 753 -25.09 26.67 -20.80
C PHE A 753 -25.98 26.46 -22.04
N SER A 754 -26.73 27.47 -22.48
CA SER A 754 -27.55 27.37 -23.70
C SER A 754 -26.71 27.10 -24.95
N ASN A 755 -25.50 27.66 -25.00
CA ASN A 755 -24.49 27.36 -26.00
C ASN A 755 -23.10 27.29 -25.34
N MET A 756 -22.58 26.07 -25.19
CA MET A 756 -21.30 25.83 -24.51
C MET A 756 -20.11 26.43 -25.25
N TYR A 757 -20.14 26.50 -26.58
CA TYR A 757 -19.07 27.09 -27.37
C TYR A 757 -18.94 28.60 -27.10
N THR A 758 -20.07 29.31 -27.06
CA THR A 758 -20.10 30.74 -26.70
C THR A 758 -19.58 30.98 -25.28
N LEU A 759 -19.88 30.07 -24.35
CA LEU A 759 -19.33 30.12 -22.99
C LEU A 759 -17.81 29.94 -23.00
N TYR A 760 -17.28 28.94 -23.70
CA TYR A 760 -15.84 28.69 -23.77
C TYR A 760 -15.09 29.84 -24.42
N GLU A 761 -15.61 30.41 -25.51
CA GLU A 761 -15.03 31.57 -26.18
C GLU A 761 -14.97 32.78 -25.25
N ARG A 762 -16.05 33.04 -24.50
CA ARG A 762 -16.11 34.12 -23.51
C ARG A 762 -15.05 33.94 -22.41
N LEU A 763 -14.88 32.72 -21.90
CA LEU A 763 -13.89 32.43 -20.86
C LEU A 763 -12.46 32.60 -21.39
N LEU A 764 -12.18 32.13 -22.61
CA LEU A 764 -10.88 32.36 -23.26
C LEU A 764 -10.61 33.84 -23.49
N ALA A 765 -11.62 34.62 -23.90
CA ALA A 765 -11.51 36.07 -24.08
C ALA A 765 -11.24 36.82 -22.75
N GLN A 766 -11.65 36.25 -21.62
CA GLN A 766 -11.34 36.76 -20.27
C GLN A 766 -9.94 36.33 -19.77
N GLY A 767 -9.15 35.64 -20.60
CA GLY A 767 -7.81 35.15 -20.24
C GLY A 767 -7.82 33.90 -19.36
N LYS A 768 -8.96 33.22 -19.20
CA LYS A 768 -9.05 31.95 -18.47
C LYS A 768 -8.48 30.80 -19.29
N GLN A 769 -7.89 29.82 -18.61
CA GLN A 769 -7.33 28.63 -19.27
C GLN A 769 -8.36 27.51 -19.25
N LEU A 770 -8.58 26.91 -20.41
CA LEU A 770 -9.50 25.79 -20.59
C LEU A 770 -8.71 24.53 -20.91
N PHE A 771 -9.01 23.47 -20.17
CA PHE A 771 -8.48 22.14 -20.39
C PHE A 771 -9.64 21.18 -20.64
N LEU A 772 -9.39 20.13 -21.41
CA LEU A 772 -10.37 19.10 -21.75
C LEU A 772 -9.78 17.74 -21.36
N SER A 773 -10.56 16.93 -20.65
CA SER A 773 -10.25 15.51 -20.44
C SER A 773 -10.90 14.67 -21.53
N ASP A 774 -10.12 13.81 -22.17
CA ASP A 774 -10.61 12.89 -23.22
C ASP A 774 -11.22 11.59 -22.68
N TYR A 775 -11.18 11.39 -21.36
CA TYR A 775 -11.73 10.20 -20.75
C TYR A 775 -13.25 10.14 -20.97
N GLY A 776 -13.73 9.02 -21.52
CA GLY A 776 -15.15 8.72 -21.66
C GLY A 776 -15.85 9.31 -22.89
N LEU A 777 -15.13 10.01 -23.78
CA LEU A 777 -15.70 10.60 -24.99
C LEU A 777 -16.37 9.56 -25.91
N ASN A 778 -15.80 8.36 -26.00
CA ASN A 778 -16.31 7.28 -26.86
C ASN A 778 -17.45 6.47 -26.23
N THR A 779 -17.90 6.81 -25.01
CA THR A 779 -18.94 6.03 -24.31
C THR A 779 -20.36 6.36 -24.78
N ASN A 780 -20.55 7.52 -25.40
CA ASN A 780 -21.82 7.98 -25.94
C ASN A 780 -21.56 8.72 -27.25
N LYS A 781 -22.36 8.39 -28.28
CA LYS A 781 -22.26 9.01 -29.61
C LYS A 781 -22.36 10.54 -29.54
N ALA A 782 -23.23 11.09 -28.70
CA ALA A 782 -23.39 12.54 -28.55
C ALA A 782 -22.11 13.21 -28.01
N PHE A 783 -21.42 12.58 -27.06
CA PHE A 783 -20.17 13.12 -26.51
C PHE A 783 -19.06 13.15 -27.56
N PHE A 784 -18.99 12.11 -28.39
CA PHE A 784 -18.06 12.06 -29.51
C PHE A 784 -18.35 13.15 -30.56
N GLU A 785 -19.63 13.33 -30.93
CA GLU A 785 -20.07 14.36 -31.88
C GLU A 785 -19.78 15.78 -31.35
N ASP A 786 -20.08 16.07 -30.08
CA ASP A 786 -19.80 17.36 -29.44
C ASP A 786 -18.29 17.62 -29.29
N TYR A 787 -17.50 16.57 -29.01
CA TYR A 787 -16.04 16.68 -29.01
C TYR A 787 -15.49 17.00 -30.42
N ALA A 788 -15.99 16.32 -31.45
CA ALA A 788 -15.60 16.59 -32.83
C ALA A 788 -15.96 18.03 -33.24
N ALA A 789 -17.15 18.50 -32.88
CA ALA A 789 -17.57 19.88 -33.10
C ALA A 789 -16.72 20.90 -32.31
N LEU A 790 -16.32 20.59 -31.07
CA LEU A 790 -15.39 21.43 -30.30
C LEU A 790 -14.05 21.59 -31.03
N ARG A 791 -13.48 20.50 -31.57
CA ARG A 791 -12.22 20.54 -32.33
C ARG A 791 -12.29 21.35 -33.63
N GLN A 792 -13.47 21.51 -34.22
CA GLN A 792 -13.68 22.37 -35.39
C GLN A 792 -13.71 23.86 -35.03
N ASN A 793 -14.16 24.20 -33.82
CA ASN A 793 -14.36 25.59 -33.39
C ASN A 793 -13.19 26.15 -32.55
N PHE A 794 -12.28 25.30 -32.06
CA PHE A 794 -11.18 25.68 -31.15
C PHE A 794 -9.85 25.01 -31.51
N ASP A 795 -8.73 25.66 -31.16
CA ASP A 795 -7.40 25.05 -31.27
C ASP A 795 -7.11 24.17 -30.04
N VAL A 796 -7.31 22.86 -30.19
CA VAL A 796 -7.13 21.87 -29.12
C VAL A 796 -5.76 21.20 -29.24
N ARG A 797 -5.01 21.13 -28.12
CA ARG A 797 -3.67 20.50 -28.09
C ARG A 797 -3.47 19.66 -26.84
N TYR A 798 -2.91 18.46 -26.96
CA TYR A 798 -2.44 17.66 -25.84
C TYR A 798 -1.45 18.44 -24.95
N ALA A 799 -1.76 18.48 -23.65
CA ALA A 799 -0.91 19.06 -22.62
C ALA A 799 -0.12 17.98 -21.85
N ASN A 800 -0.70 16.78 -21.68
CA ASN A 800 -0.05 15.64 -21.03
C ASN A 800 -0.63 14.31 -21.54
N LEU A 801 0.21 13.27 -21.67
CA LEU A 801 -0.18 11.90 -22.02
C LEU A 801 0.05 10.96 -20.83
N ASP A 802 -0.99 10.23 -20.47
CA ASP A 802 -0.95 9.20 -19.43
C ASP A 802 -2.04 8.14 -19.64
N CYS A 803 -2.03 7.08 -18.82
CA CYS A 803 -2.97 5.95 -18.88
C CYS A 803 -3.13 5.31 -20.29
N TYR A 804 -2.03 5.11 -21.02
CA TYR A 804 -2.08 4.57 -22.40
C TYR A 804 -3.01 5.38 -23.31
N ASP A 805 -2.93 6.72 -23.23
CA ASP A 805 -3.74 7.67 -24.00
C ASP A 805 -5.26 7.59 -23.77
N GLN A 806 -5.71 6.95 -22.67
CA GLN A 806 -7.13 6.85 -22.34
C GLN A 806 -7.62 7.91 -21.33
N CYS A 807 -6.71 8.77 -20.86
CA CYS A 807 -7.01 9.80 -19.86
C CYS A 807 -6.33 11.14 -20.14
N ALA A 808 -5.87 11.38 -21.37
CA ALA A 808 -5.08 12.54 -21.71
C ALA A 808 -5.79 13.87 -21.39
N LEU A 809 -4.97 14.87 -21.11
CA LEU A 809 -5.41 16.21 -20.80
C LEU A 809 -5.01 17.12 -21.97
N LEU A 810 -6.01 17.72 -22.61
CA LEU A 810 -5.85 18.65 -23.71
C LEU A 810 -6.07 20.08 -23.22
N ARG A 811 -5.46 21.05 -23.89
CA ARG A 811 -5.67 22.49 -23.71
C ARG A 811 -6.51 22.99 -24.87
N VAL A 812 -7.52 23.78 -24.56
CA VAL A 812 -8.42 24.39 -25.53
C VAL A 812 -8.05 25.87 -25.66
N ASN A 813 -7.72 26.30 -26.86
CA ASN A 813 -7.36 27.69 -27.16
C ASN A 813 -8.27 28.28 -28.24
N LYS A 814 -8.25 29.61 -28.36
CA LYS A 814 -8.95 30.28 -29.46
C LYS A 814 -8.39 29.80 -30.80
N LEU A 815 -9.27 29.52 -31.75
CA LEU A 815 -8.86 29.19 -33.10
C LEU A 815 -8.12 30.38 -33.72
N THR A 816 -6.92 30.13 -34.24
CA THR A 816 -6.11 31.12 -34.94
C THR A 816 -5.74 30.56 -36.30
N GLU A 817 -5.52 31.46 -37.27
CA GLU A 817 -4.92 31.08 -38.54
C GLU A 817 -3.60 30.31 -38.30
N LYS A 818 -3.44 29.20 -39.00
CA LYS A 818 -2.29 28.31 -38.87
C LYS A 818 -1.22 28.78 -39.84
N ILE A 819 -0.09 29.22 -39.29
CA ILE A 819 1.11 29.60 -40.05
C ILE A 819 2.09 28.43 -39.97
N SER A 820 2.61 27.98 -41.12
CA SER A 820 3.61 26.91 -41.13
C SER A 820 4.86 27.36 -40.41
N PRO A 821 5.39 26.56 -39.45
CA PRO A 821 6.71 26.79 -38.91
C PRO A 821 7.77 26.73 -40.02
N LEU A 822 8.85 27.50 -39.85
CA LEU A 822 10.04 27.40 -40.70
C LEU A 822 10.94 26.28 -40.14
N PRO A 823 11.22 25.22 -40.91
CA PRO A 823 12.06 24.13 -40.43
C PRO A 823 13.53 24.53 -40.34
N SER A 824 14.28 23.88 -39.47
CA SER A 824 15.70 24.14 -39.29
C SER A 824 16.50 23.56 -40.46
N SER A 825 17.29 24.42 -41.11
CA SER A 825 18.22 24.03 -42.17
C SER A 825 19.65 24.03 -41.64
N ILE A 826 20.42 23.00 -41.97
CA ILE A 826 21.85 22.91 -41.68
C ILE A 826 22.72 23.63 -42.72
N THR A 827 22.10 24.20 -43.77
CA THR A 827 22.76 24.99 -44.83
C THR A 827 22.52 26.49 -44.64
N THR A 828 23.15 27.31 -45.49
CA THR A 828 22.89 28.75 -45.54
C THR A 828 21.52 29.10 -46.14
N LYS A 829 20.88 28.17 -46.86
CA LYS A 829 19.56 28.33 -47.47
C LYS A 829 18.47 27.88 -46.49
N LYS A 830 17.42 28.68 -46.35
CA LYS A 830 16.24 28.34 -45.53
C LYS A 830 15.09 27.89 -46.42
N LEU A 831 14.31 26.93 -45.94
CA LEU A 831 13.07 26.52 -46.60
C LEU A 831 11.92 27.42 -46.12
N GLU A 832 11.22 28.04 -47.06
CA GLU A 832 9.95 28.73 -46.81
C GLU A 832 8.82 27.87 -47.39
N PRO A 833 8.09 27.09 -46.56
CA PRO A 833 7.09 26.14 -47.05
C PRO A 833 5.96 26.76 -47.89
N SER A 834 5.61 28.02 -47.61
CA SER A 834 4.61 28.79 -48.36
C SER A 834 5.03 29.18 -49.77
N LEU A 835 6.32 29.11 -50.11
CA LEU A 835 6.86 29.42 -51.43
C LEU A 835 7.09 28.18 -52.29
N LEU A 836 6.76 26.98 -51.79
CA LEU A 836 6.85 25.75 -52.57
C LEU A 836 5.90 25.84 -53.77
N SER A 837 6.43 25.59 -54.97
CA SER A 837 5.65 25.56 -56.20
C SER A 837 4.60 24.44 -56.17
N SER A 838 3.56 24.56 -56.99
CA SER A 838 2.53 23.51 -57.13
C SER A 838 3.08 22.16 -57.58
N GLU A 839 4.30 22.14 -58.11
CA GLU A 839 5.06 20.95 -58.44
C GLU A 839 6.50 21.16 -57.96
N TYR A 840 7.03 20.22 -57.17
CA TYR A 840 8.38 20.28 -56.64
C TYR A 840 8.93 18.88 -56.39
N SER A 841 10.26 18.77 -56.27
CA SER A 841 10.93 17.52 -55.88
C SER A 841 11.78 17.73 -54.65
N PHE A 842 11.81 16.75 -53.76
CA PHE A 842 12.69 16.74 -52.59
C PHE A 842 13.31 15.36 -52.44
N ALA A 843 14.47 15.29 -51.81
CA ALA A 843 15.16 14.02 -51.56
C ALA A 843 15.15 13.69 -50.07
N VAL A 844 14.97 12.40 -49.74
CA VAL A 844 15.21 11.87 -48.40
C VAL A 844 16.37 10.88 -48.49
N ILE A 845 17.46 11.18 -47.78
CA ILE A 845 18.69 10.39 -47.80
C ILE A 845 19.02 9.96 -46.37
N SER A 846 19.12 8.65 -46.14
CA SER A 846 19.71 8.09 -44.93
C SER A 846 21.11 7.54 -45.17
N ASN A 847 21.86 7.46 -44.09
CA ASN A 847 23.07 6.65 -44.03
C ASN A 847 22.83 5.36 -43.23
N ARG A 848 23.62 4.32 -43.52
CA ARG A 848 23.76 3.13 -42.68
C ARG A 848 25.21 3.04 -42.24
N TYR A 849 25.46 3.21 -40.95
CA TYR A 849 26.81 3.07 -40.43
C TYR A 849 27.14 1.61 -40.08
N ASP A 850 28.27 1.10 -40.60
CA ASP A 850 28.90 -0.14 -40.16
C ASP A 850 30.15 0.22 -39.33
N LYS A 851 30.16 -0.16 -38.05
CA LYS A 851 31.22 0.14 -37.07
C LYS A 851 32.63 -0.23 -37.51
N THR A 852 32.77 -1.04 -38.55
CA THR A 852 34.03 -1.66 -38.95
C THR A 852 34.81 -0.91 -40.04
N ASN A 853 34.26 0.14 -40.67
CA ASN A 853 34.93 0.75 -41.84
C ASN A 853 34.85 2.29 -41.88
N THR A 854 35.97 3.00 -41.71
CA THR A 854 36.05 4.46 -41.83
C THR A 854 36.16 4.97 -43.27
N GLN A 855 36.48 4.11 -44.26
CA GLN A 855 36.52 4.51 -45.67
C GLN A 855 35.14 4.84 -46.24
N THR A 856 34.07 4.29 -45.67
CA THR A 856 32.68 4.47 -46.16
C THR A 856 32.11 5.85 -45.83
N GLU A 857 32.58 6.55 -44.79
CA GLU A 857 32.07 7.88 -44.42
C GLU A 857 32.47 8.95 -45.44
N VAL A 858 33.75 8.98 -45.85
CA VAL A 858 34.23 9.91 -46.88
C VAL A 858 33.61 9.60 -48.25
N GLU A 859 33.40 8.32 -48.57
CA GLU A 859 32.72 7.92 -49.81
C GLU A 859 31.24 8.34 -49.80
N TYR A 860 30.54 8.17 -48.68
CA TYR A 860 29.16 8.63 -48.49
C TYR A 860 29.05 10.16 -48.62
N LEU A 861 29.91 10.91 -47.93
CA LEU A 861 29.95 12.37 -48.03
C LEU A 861 30.34 12.85 -49.44
N GLY A 862 31.20 12.12 -50.15
CA GLY A 862 31.52 12.39 -51.55
C GLY A 862 30.34 12.16 -52.49
N LYS A 863 29.58 11.07 -52.30
CA LYS A 863 28.34 10.80 -53.04
C LYS A 863 27.28 11.86 -52.75
N LEU A 864 27.18 12.29 -51.50
CA LEU A 864 26.26 13.35 -51.08
C LEU A 864 26.64 14.71 -51.67
N ALA A 865 27.93 15.05 -51.70
CA ALA A 865 28.45 16.27 -52.33
C ALA A 865 28.15 16.33 -53.84
N ASN A 866 28.15 15.18 -54.55
CA ASN A 866 27.76 15.11 -55.96
C ASN A 866 26.28 15.46 -56.21
N GLN A 867 25.45 15.57 -55.16
CA GLN A 867 24.03 15.96 -55.28
C GLN A 867 23.82 17.47 -55.14
N ASN A 868 24.86 18.29 -54.90
CA ASN A 868 24.73 19.73 -54.67
C ASN A 868 24.16 20.52 -55.87
N ASP A 869 24.32 19.98 -57.08
CA ASP A 869 23.87 20.60 -58.33
C ASP A 869 22.47 20.12 -58.78
N GLU A 870 21.83 19.21 -58.04
CA GLU A 870 20.48 18.73 -58.31
C GLU A 870 19.41 19.80 -58.01
N SER A 871 18.32 19.82 -58.78
CA SER A 871 17.26 20.84 -58.67
C SER A 871 16.19 20.48 -57.63
N PHE A 872 16.59 20.17 -56.39
CA PHE A 872 15.65 19.90 -55.30
C PHE A 872 15.11 21.19 -54.67
N ALA A 873 13.84 21.18 -54.27
CA ALA A 873 13.27 22.24 -53.44
C ALA A 873 13.86 22.22 -52.03
N PHE A 874 14.14 21.02 -51.51
CA PHE A 874 14.92 20.78 -50.30
C PHE A 874 15.36 19.32 -50.24
N MET A 875 16.27 19.00 -49.32
CA MET A 875 16.69 17.64 -49.01
C MET A 875 16.55 17.39 -47.51
N ILE A 876 16.21 16.16 -47.13
CA ILE A 876 16.15 15.72 -45.73
C ILE A 876 17.21 14.65 -45.53
N LEU A 877 18.15 14.91 -44.63
CA LEU A 877 19.12 13.94 -44.18
C LEU A 877 18.65 13.27 -42.89
N THR A 878 18.55 11.94 -42.90
CA THR A 878 18.04 11.16 -41.76
C THR A 878 19.13 10.29 -41.15
N GLY A 879 19.73 10.76 -40.06
CA GLY A 879 20.57 10.05 -39.11
C GLY A 879 21.90 9.45 -39.61
N ASP A 880 22.80 9.23 -38.65
CA ASP A 880 24.08 8.53 -38.75
C ASP A 880 25.03 9.11 -39.82
N ILE A 881 25.07 10.44 -39.96
CA ILE A 881 25.92 11.10 -40.98
C ILE A 881 27.41 10.96 -40.65
N VAL A 882 27.76 10.89 -39.35
CA VAL A 882 29.16 10.79 -38.87
C VAL A 882 29.29 9.72 -37.77
N ASN A 883 30.41 9.00 -37.73
CA ASN A 883 30.68 7.96 -36.69
C ASN A 883 31.43 8.48 -35.46
N SER A 884 31.80 9.75 -35.47
CA SER A 884 32.66 10.33 -34.45
C SER A 884 31.86 10.75 -33.21
N LYS A 885 32.39 10.44 -32.02
CA LYS A 885 31.91 10.99 -30.74
C LYS A 885 32.32 12.46 -30.51
N ASP A 886 33.05 13.05 -31.46
CA ASP A 886 33.63 14.38 -31.43
C ASP A 886 32.95 15.31 -32.45
N SER A 887 32.74 16.58 -32.06
CA SER A 887 32.11 17.62 -32.88
C SER A 887 32.96 18.07 -34.06
N SER A 888 34.25 17.70 -34.11
CA SER A 888 35.15 17.99 -35.23
C SER A 888 34.67 17.43 -36.57
N ALA A 889 33.92 16.32 -36.58
CA ALA A 889 33.37 15.71 -37.80
C ALA A 889 32.28 16.58 -38.48
N ILE A 890 31.60 17.44 -37.72
CA ILE A 890 30.57 18.36 -38.25
C ILE A 890 31.19 19.37 -39.21
N GLN A 891 32.42 19.81 -38.95
CA GLN A 891 33.12 20.74 -39.82
C GLN A 891 33.34 20.13 -41.20
N THR A 892 33.66 18.84 -41.27
CA THR A 892 33.82 18.09 -42.52
C THR A 892 32.50 18.00 -43.29
N VAL A 893 31.38 17.67 -42.63
CA VAL A 893 30.04 17.62 -43.25
C VAL A 893 29.63 18.99 -43.80
N ASN A 894 29.86 20.05 -43.01
CA ASN A 894 29.54 21.41 -43.43
C ASN A 894 30.39 21.85 -44.64
N THR A 895 31.71 21.59 -44.61
CA THR A 895 32.62 22.01 -45.68
C THR A 895 32.41 21.24 -46.97
N LEU A 896 32.20 19.91 -46.91
CA LEU A 896 32.05 19.08 -48.11
C LEU A 896 30.64 19.11 -48.71
N PHE A 897 29.61 19.37 -47.90
CA PHE A 897 28.22 19.31 -48.36
C PHE A 897 27.39 20.54 -47.96
N ALA A 898 27.11 20.74 -46.67
CA ALA A 898 26.05 21.68 -46.25
C ALA A 898 26.30 23.16 -46.66
N ASN A 899 27.57 23.60 -46.74
CA ASN A 899 27.93 24.95 -47.18
C ASN A 899 27.87 25.11 -48.71
N GLN A 900 27.94 24.00 -49.46
CA GLN A 900 27.97 23.99 -50.93
C GLN A 900 26.61 23.68 -51.55
N ALA A 901 25.67 23.14 -50.78
CA ALA A 901 24.33 22.81 -51.24
C ALA A 901 23.58 24.03 -51.78
N SER A 902 23.05 23.92 -52.99
CA SER A 902 22.29 24.98 -53.66
C SER A 902 20.84 25.12 -53.15
N PHE A 903 20.39 24.15 -52.35
CA PHE A 903 19.04 24.02 -51.76
C PHE A 903 19.10 23.88 -50.23
N PRO A 904 17.99 24.14 -49.51
CA PRO A 904 17.88 23.88 -48.07
C PRO A 904 18.04 22.38 -47.74
N VAL A 905 18.83 22.06 -46.71
CA VAL A 905 18.95 20.69 -46.18
C VAL A 905 18.43 20.67 -44.75
N LEU A 906 17.38 19.88 -44.51
CA LEU A 906 16.82 19.60 -43.20
C LEU A 906 17.48 18.35 -42.61
N TYR A 907 17.51 18.27 -41.28
CA TYR A 907 18.19 17.18 -40.59
C TYR A 907 17.30 16.53 -39.53
N SER A 908 17.16 15.21 -39.61
CA SER A 908 16.50 14.36 -38.62
C SER A 908 17.57 13.42 -38.02
N PRO A 909 17.90 13.53 -36.73
CA PRO A 909 19.00 12.76 -36.13
C PRO A 909 18.67 11.27 -35.97
N GLY A 910 19.70 10.42 -36.06
CA GLY A 910 19.65 8.98 -35.82
C GLY A 910 20.19 8.58 -34.45
N ASN A 911 20.26 7.27 -34.19
CA ASN A 911 20.65 6.75 -32.88
C ASN A 911 22.15 7.00 -32.57
N TYR A 912 23.04 7.02 -33.56
CA TYR A 912 24.45 7.36 -33.31
C TYR A 912 24.68 8.86 -33.10
N ASP A 913 23.78 9.71 -33.57
CA ASP A 913 23.86 11.17 -33.40
C ASP A 913 23.49 11.65 -31.97
N LEU A 914 23.03 10.73 -31.11
CA LEU A 914 22.61 10.98 -29.72
C LEU A 914 23.75 10.80 -28.69
N LEU A 915 25.02 10.76 -29.13
CA LEU A 915 26.22 10.77 -28.28
C LEU A 915 26.45 12.18 -27.64
N PRO A 916 27.34 12.35 -26.63
CA PRO A 916 27.37 13.53 -25.72
C PRO A 916 27.55 14.92 -26.36
N SER A 917 27.65 15.01 -27.70
CA SER A 917 27.60 16.23 -28.50
C SER A 917 26.72 15.97 -29.73
N LYS A 918 25.45 16.42 -29.69
CA LYS A 918 24.55 16.36 -30.85
C LYS A 918 25.20 17.09 -32.05
N PRO A 919 25.35 16.46 -33.24
CA PRO A 919 26.02 17.09 -34.38
C PRO A 919 25.27 18.33 -34.89
N TYR A 920 23.95 18.29 -34.84
CA TYR A 920 23.08 19.45 -34.98
C TYR A 920 22.01 19.38 -33.89
N ASN A 921 21.84 20.44 -33.09
CA ASN A 921 20.87 20.45 -31.97
C ASN A 921 19.45 20.74 -32.48
N ILE A 922 18.92 19.83 -33.30
CA ILE A 922 17.59 19.90 -33.91
C ILE A 922 16.71 18.84 -33.24
N ALA A 923 15.53 19.25 -32.77
CA ALA A 923 14.53 18.37 -32.17
C ALA A 923 13.52 17.91 -33.23
N SER A 924 12.49 17.16 -32.83
CA SER A 924 11.35 16.92 -33.73
C SER A 924 10.75 18.23 -34.26
N GLU A 925 10.54 18.31 -35.57
CA GLU A 925 10.06 19.50 -36.28
C GLU A 925 8.91 19.17 -37.22
N ARG A 926 8.10 20.17 -37.54
CA ARG A 926 6.96 20.02 -38.45
C ARG A 926 6.78 21.29 -39.27
N PHE A 927 6.34 21.14 -40.51
CA PHE A 927 6.06 22.24 -41.42
C PHE A 927 5.09 21.75 -42.50
N TYR A 928 4.46 22.66 -43.23
CA TYR A 928 3.49 22.30 -44.27
C TYR A 928 3.40 23.36 -45.37
N SER A 929 3.08 22.89 -46.57
CA SER A 929 2.67 23.71 -47.71
C SER A 929 1.14 23.77 -47.79
N ASP A 930 0.59 24.27 -48.90
CA ASP A 930 -0.86 24.25 -49.14
C ASP A 930 -1.45 22.83 -49.20
N ARG A 931 -0.67 21.81 -49.60
CA ARG A 931 -1.15 20.44 -49.84
C ARG A 931 -0.39 19.34 -49.11
N ASP A 932 0.79 19.63 -48.59
CA ASP A 932 1.69 18.61 -48.04
C ASP A 932 2.11 18.98 -46.62
N TYR A 933 2.04 18.02 -45.70
CA TYR A 933 2.43 18.18 -44.30
C TYR A 933 3.63 17.30 -43.98
N PHE A 934 4.61 17.84 -43.27
CA PHE A 934 5.86 17.16 -42.95
C PHE A 934 6.06 17.10 -41.43
N ILE A 935 6.43 15.92 -40.93
CA ILE A 935 6.81 15.66 -39.54
C ILE A 935 8.18 14.97 -39.55
N LEU A 936 9.19 15.62 -38.99
CA LEU A 936 10.54 15.08 -38.78
C LEU A 936 10.68 14.66 -37.32
N LEU A 937 11.07 13.41 -37.06
CA LEU A 937 11.14 12.83 -35.72
C LEU A 937 12.55 12.44 -35.31
N ASP A 938 12.94 12.86 -34.11
CA ASP A 938 14.26 12.64 -33.50
C ASP A 938 14.26 11.46 -32.51
N ILE A 939 13.80 10.28 -32.92
CA ILE A 939 13.60 9.13 -32.02
C ILE A 939 14.92 8.64 -31.39
N GLY A 940 14.83 8.20 -30.13
CA GLY A 940 15.96 7.83 -29.28
C GLY A 940 16.69 6.55 -29.69
N ARG A 941 17.83 6.25 -29.03
CA ARG A 941 18.75 5.15 -29.40
C ARG A 941 18.18 3.74 -29.55
N ASP A 942 17.06 3.48 -28.90
CA ASP A 942 16.39 2.17 -28.87
C ASP A 942 15.09 2.18 -29.69
N SER A 943 14.92 3.17 -30.57
CA SER A 943 13.70 3.38 -31.35
C SER A 943 12.45 3.59 -30.51
N VAL A 944 12.58 4.02 -29.25
CA VAL A 944 11.44 4.32 -28.37
C VAL A 944 11.17 5.82 -28.37
N ALA A 945 9.94 6.22 -28.74
CA ALA A 945 9.52 7.61 -28.66
C ALA A 945 9.28 8.01 -27.20
N THR A 946 9.89 9.13 -26.79
CA THR A 946 9.62 9.74 -25.47
C THR A 946 8.21 10.32 -25.42
N LYS A 947 7.64 10.50 -24.22
CA LYS A 947 6.33 11.16 -24.05
C LYS A 947 6.26 12.55 -24.71
N GLN A 948 7.37 13.29 -24.76
CA GLN A 948 7.43 14.61 -25.43
C GLN A 948 7.33 14.48 -26.95
N GLN A 949 7.96 13.47 -27.54
CA GLN A 949 7.88 13.20 -28.98
C GLN A 949 6.49 12.68 -29.39
N GLN A 950 5.89 11.83 -28.57
CA GLN A 950 4.49 11.41 -28.75
C GLN A 950 3.54 12.62 -28.71
N LEU A 951 3.68 13.48 -27.69
CA LEU A 951 2.93 14.74 -27.58
C LEU A 951 3.11 15.63 -28.81
N PHE A 952 4.33 15.72 -29.34
CA PHE A 952 4.62 16.50 -30.53
C PHE A 952 3.85 16.00 -31.75
N VAL A 953 3.89 14.69 -32.01
CA VAL A 953 3.20 14.08 -33.16
C VAL A 953 1.69 14.19 -33.02
N TYR A 954 1.14 13.87 -31.87
CA TYR A 954 -0.31 13.92 -31.68
C TYR A 954 -0.86 15.34 -31.81
N ASN A 955 -0.11 16.34 -31.36
CA ASN A 955 -0.46 17.75 -31.59
C ASN A 955 -0.34 18.17 -33.05
N ALA A 956 0.62 17.63 -33.81
CA ALA A 956 0.72 17.85 -35.25
C ALA A 956 -0.49 17.26 -35.99
N LEU A 957 -0.97 16.07 -35.59
CA LEU A 957 -2.17 15.47 -36.16
C LEU A 957 -3.44 16.26 -35.83
N LEU A 958 -3.58 16.79 -34.60
CA LEU A 958 -4.70 17.69 -34.26
C LEU A 958 -4.66 18.99 -35.07
N GLU A 959 -3.47 19.51 -35.37
CA GLU A 959 -3.34 20.68 -36.24
C GLU A 959 -3.73 20.35 -37.70
N LEU A 960 -3.38 19.15 -38.17
CA LEU A 960 -3.71 18.69 -39.52
C LEU A 960 -5.23 18.66 -39.76
N GLU A 961 -6.05 18.35 -38.73
CA GLU A 961 -7.52 18.41 -38.83
C GLU A 961 -8.05 19.80 -39.19
N GLN A 962 -7.28 20.86 -38.91
CA GLN A 962 -7.64 22.25 -39.20
C GLN A 962 -7.10 22.73 -40.55
N LEU A 963 -6.43 21.86 -41.31
CA LEU A 963 -5.83 22.15 -42.61
C LEU A 963 -6.46 21.28 -43.71
N PRO A 964 -7.69 21.59 -44.14
CA PRO A 964 -8.47 20.73 -45.04
C PRO A 964 -7.90 20.59 -46.45
N ASN A 965 -6.95 21.46 -46.84
CA ASN A 965 -6.31 21.43 -48.16
C ASN A 965 -5.17 20.39 -48.25
N ILE A 966 -4.70 19.86 -47.12
CA ILE A 966 -3.62 18.88 -47.09
C ILE A 966 -4.11 17.54 -47.64
N GLN A 967 -3.36 16.98 -48.58
CA GLN A 967 -3.63 15.69 -49.22
C GLN A 967 -2.56 14.65 -48.87
N ASN A 968 -1.33 15.09 -48.61
CA ASN A 968 -0.19 14.22 -48.33
C ASN A 968 0.42 14.55 -46.95
N LEU A 969 0.72 13.51 -46.17
CA LEU A 969 1.45 13.59 -44.90
C LEU A 969 2.73 12.77 -44.98
N PHE A 970 3.88 13.40 -44.75
CA PHE A 970 5.19 12.77 -44.69
C PHE A 970 5.66 12.71 -43.23
N ILE A 971 5.82 11.50 -42.69
CA ILE A 971 6.42 11.25 -41.37
C ILE A 971 7.79 10.63 -41.60
N ILE A 972 8.84 11.33 -41.19
CA ILE A 972 10.21 11.00 -41.53
C ILE A 972 11.00 10.84 -40.24
N SER A 973 11.63 9.68 -40.08
CA SER A 973 12.46 9.37 -38.92
C SER A 973 13.60 8.44 -39.33
N HIS A 974 14.61 8.27 -38.48
CA HIS A 974 15.69 7.35 -38.77
C HIS A 974 15.29 5.88 -38.54
N ASP A 975 14.63 5.54 -37.44
CA ASP A 975 14.56 4.16 -36.92
C ASP A 975 13.15 3.67 -36.54
N LEU A 976 12.09 4.31 -37.05
CA LEU A 976 10.69 3.93 -36.77
C LEU A 976 10.34 2.48 -37.17
N ASN A 977 11.00 1.93 -38.18
CA ASN A 977 10.82 0.53 -38.62
C ASN A 977 11.35 -0.52 -37.64
N TRP A 978 12.14 -0.14 -36.62
CA TRP A 978 12.65 -1.12 -35.64
C TRP A 978 11.60 -1.48 -34.58
N GLN A 979 10.50 -0.73 -34.50
CA GLN A 979 9.38 -1.06 -33.62
C GLN A 979 8.47 -2.14 -34.24
N ASP A 980 8.15 -3.15 -33.43
CA ASP A 980 7.12 -4.14 -33.75
C ASP A 980 5.75 -3.45 -33.87
N ARG A 981 5.15 -3.51 -35.06
CA ARG A 981 3.89 -2.86 -35.39
C ARG A 981 2.66 -3.55 -34.81
N ASP A 982 2.80 -4.80 -34.37
CA ASP A 982 1.70 -5.56 -33.74
C ASP A 982 1.71 -5.40 -32.22
N ASN A 983 2.72 -4.74 -31.64
CA ASN A 983 2.82 -4.51 -30.20
C ASN A 983 2.15 -3.18 -29.82
N PRO A 984 1.04 -3.21 -29.05
CA PRO A 984 0.32 -2.00 -28.64
C PRO A 984 1.08 -1.10 -27.65
N ASN A 985 2.27 -1.49 -27.19
CA ASN A 985 3.13 -0.62 -26.38
C ASN A 985 4.10 0.22 -27.23
N ASN A 986 4.15 -0.03 -28.54
CA ASN A 986 5.04 0.66 -29.46
C ASN A 986 4.35 1.88 -30.06
N PHE A 987 5.09 2.98 -30.17
CA PHE A 987 4.58 4.24 -30.72
C PHE A 987 4.05 4.11 -32.15
N ILE A 988 4.65 3.26 -32.98
CA ILE A 988 4.19 3.05 -34.36
C ILE A 988 2.77 2.45 -34.41
N PHE A 989 2.40 1.59 -33.45
CA PHE A 989 1.05 1.03 -33.35
C PHE A 989 0.03 2.15 -33.09
N ASP A 990 0.27 2.97 -32.07
CA ASP A 990 -0.63 4.07 -31.68
C ASP A 990 -0.72 5.16 -32.77
N LEU A 991 0.42 5.47 -33.41
CA LEU A 991 0.48 6.42 -34.52
C LEU A 991 -0.40 5.93 -35.68
N GLU A 992 -0.28 4.66 -36.04
CA GLU A 992 -1.05 4.08 -37.13
C GLU A 992 -2.56 4.00 -36.83
N GLU A 993 -2.95 3.77 -35.57
CA GLU A 993 -4.35 3.84 -35.14
C GLU A 993 -4.91 5.26 -35.29
N LYS A 994 -4.16 6.29 -34.86
CA LYS A 994 -4.57 7.69 -35.00
C LYS A 994 -4.66 8.15 -36.46
N LEU A 995 -3.75 7.70 -37.32
CA LEU A 995 -3.79 8.01 -38.74
C LEU A 995 -5.01 7.40 -39.45
N ALA A 996 -5.60 6.32 -38.92
CA ALA A 996 -6.83 5.75 -39.47
C ALA A 996 -8.04 6.70 -39.37
N ALA A 997 -7.97 7.75 -38.52
CA ALA A 997 -9.00 8.78 -38.44
C ALA A 997 -9.03 9.74 -39.66
N PHE A 998 -8.06 9.65 -40.57
CA PHE A 998 -7.93 10.51 -41.75
C PHE A 998 -8.07 9.71 -43.05
N PRO A 999 -9.27 9.23 -43.44
CA PRO A 999 -9.47 8.25 -44.53
C PRO A 999 -9.11 8.77 -45.94
N GLU A 1000 -9.03 10.08 -46.13
CA GLU A 1000 -8.72 10.72 -47.41
C GLU A 1000 -7.24 11.18 -47.49
N LEU A 1001 -6.49 11.03 -46.40
CA LEU A 1001 -5.10 11.47 -46.31
C LEU A 1001 -4.14 10.38 -46.79
N LYS A 1002 -3.22 10.72 -47.70
CA LYS A 1002 -2.14 9.83 -48.11
C LYS A 1002 -0.96 10.01 -47.16
N SER A 1003 -0.67 8.99 -46.36
CA SER A 1003 0.40 9.04 -45.36
C SER A 1003 1.63 8.24 -45.82
N TYR A 1004 2.79 8.88 -45.80
CA TYR A 1004 4.08 8.34 -46.22
C TYR A 1004 4.99 8.29 -44.99
N ILE A 1005 5.31 7.09 -44.51
CA ILE A 1005 6.22 6.89 -43.37
C ILE A 1005 7.58 6.48 -43.93
N LEU A 1006 8.56 7.40 -43.88
CA LEU A 1006 9.89 7.23 -44.44
C LEU A 1006 10.88 6.99 -43.31
N THR A 1007 11.59 5.85 -43.35
CA THR A 1007 12.48 5.41 -42.27
C THR A 1007 13.67 4.64 -42.78
N ALA A 1008 14.82 4.74 -42.11
CA ALA A 1008 16.06 4.14 -42.57
C ALA A 1008 15.97 2.60 -42.52
N ASP A 1009 15.96 1.96 -43.68
CA ASP A 1009 15.96 0.51 -43.76
C ASP A 1009 17.40 -0.03 -43.66
N HIS A 1010 17.66 -0.79 -42.60
CA HIS A 1010 18.93 -1.50 -42.39
C HIS A 1010 18.82 -2.99 -42.71
N ALA A 1011 17.63 -3.51 -43.06
CA ALA A 1011 17.50 -4.86 -43.59
C ALA A 1011 18.01 -4.89 -45.04
N GLN A 1012 18.50 -6.05 -45.50
CA GLN A 1012 18.74 -6.24 -46.92
C GLN A 1012 17.43 -5.97 -47.65
N ALA A 1013 17.48 -5.13 -48.68
CA ALA A 1013 16.36 -4.79 -49.53
C ALA A 1013 15.82 -6.07 -50.19
N ASP A 1014 14.99 -6.83 -49.47
CA ASP A 1014 14.19 -7.87 -50.06
C ASP A 1014 13.05 -7.16 -50.78
N THR A 1015 13.28 -7.01 -52.07
CA THR A 1015 12.37 -6.45 -53.06
C THR A 1015 10.99 -7.09 -52.93
N LYS A 1016 10.00 -6.38 -52.33
CA LYS A 1016 8.56 -6.35 -52.71
C LYS A 1016 7.57 -5.94 -51.61
N GLU A 1017 7.97 -5.65 -50.38
CA GLU A 1017 7.04 -5.09 -49.40
C GLU A 1017 7.16 -3.56 -49.43
N SER A 1018 6.20 -2.81 -49.96
CA SER A 1018 5.36 -1.96 -49.10
C SER A 1018 4.26 -1.20 -49.86
N ARG A 1019 3.23 -1.91 -50.31
CA ARG A 1019 1.92 -1.28 -50.56
C ARG A 1019 0.88 -2.04 -49.76
N SER A 1020 0.69 -1.67 -48.50
CA SER A 1020 -0.43 -2.17 -47.71
C SER A 1020 -1.51 -1.08 -47.66
N LYS A 1021 -2.70 -1.39 -48.18
CA LYS A 1021 -3.91 -0.64 -47.87
C LYS A 1021 -4.41 -1.14 -46.52
N PHE A 1022 -4.48 -0.26 -45.53
CA PHE A 1022 -5.12 -0.54 -44.24
C PHE A 1022 -6.22 0.50 -44.03
N ASN A 1023 -7.48 0.05 -43.94
CA ASN A 1023 -8.65 0.89 -43.69
C ASN A 1023 -8.82 2.12 -44.62
N GLY A 1024 -8.69 1.95 -45.94
CA GLY A 1024 -8.98 3.01 -46.92
C GLY A 1024 -7.80 3.97 -47.20
N ASN A 1025 -6.88 4.14 -46.25
CA ASN A 1025 -5.69 4.97 -46.42
C ASN A 1025 -4.61 4.30 -47.28
N SER A 1026 -3.99 5.09 -48.16
CA SER A 1026 -2.82 4.67 -48.92
C SER A 1026 -1.57 4.95 -48.08
N LYS A 1027 -1.08 3.93 -47.37
CA LYS A 1027 0.18 3.99 -46.62
C LYS A 1027 1.34 3.57 -47.54
N TYR A 1028 2.38 4.38 -47.58
CA TYR A 1028 3.59 4.08 -48.35
C TYR A 1028 4.79 4.09 -47.41
N TYR A 1029 5.53 2.98 -47.40
CA TYR A 1029 6.78 2.88 -46.67
C TYR A 1029 7.89 2.82 -47.71
N ALA A 1030 8.59 3.93 -47.95
CA ALA A 1030 9.68 3.94 -48.92
C ALA A 1030 11.02 3.81 -48.22
N ASN A 1031 11.96 3.12 -48.88
CA ASN A 1031 13.33 3.01 -48.43
C ASN A 1031 14.05 4.36 -48.59
N THR A 1032 14.96 4.65 -47.67
CA THR A 1032 15.56 5.97 -47.41
C THR A 1032 16.60 6.46 -48.42
N GLN A 1033 16.55 5.98 -49.65
CA GLN A 1033 17.15 6.68 -50.78
C GLN A 1033 16.04 6.88 -51.80
N SER A 1034 15.27 7.95 -51.60
CA SER A 1034 14.11 8.27 -52.43
C SER A 1034 14.17 9.71 -52.89
N VAL A 1035 14.05 9.91 -54.20
CA VAL A 1035 13.78 11.23 -54.79
C VAL A 1035 12.27 11.31 -55.01
N ILE A 1036 11.63 12.19 -54.26
CA ILE A 1036 10.18 12.28 -54.22
C ILE A 1036 9.75 13.50 -55.04
N ARG A 1037 8.95 13.26 -56.09
CA ARG A 1037 8.35 14.33 -56.90
C ARG A 1037 6.87 14.46 -56.57
N VAL A 1038 6.49 15.65 -56.12
CA VAL A 1038 5.09 16.06 -55.93
C VAL A 1038 4.61 16.70 -57.23
N THR A 1039 3.70 16.03 -57.93
CA THR A 1039 3.15 16.52 -59.20
C THR A 1039 2.16 17.67 -58.98
N LYS A 1040 1.85 18.40 -60.05
CA LYS A 1040 0.84 19.47 -60.05
C LYS A 1040 -0.54 19.05 -59.51
N ASN A 1041 -0.87 17.76 -59.62
CA ASN A 1041 -2.13 17.18 -59.16
C ASN A 1041 -2.06 16.62 -57.72
N GLY A 1042 -0.93 16.78 -57.02
CA GLY A 1042 -0.72 16.24 -55.67
C GLY A 1042 -0.43 14.73 -55.64
N GLU A 1043 -0.17 14.11 -56.79
CA GLU A 1043 0.32 12.72 -56.84
C GLU A 1043 1.81 12.66 -56.50
N ILE A 1044 2.18 11.64 -55.74
CA ILE A 1044 3.55 11.40 -55.28
C ILE A 1044 4.21 10.33 -56.15
N LEU A 1045 5.34 10.67 -56.75
CA LEU A 1045 6.21 9.75 -57.50
C LEU A 1045 7.50 9.53 -56.70
N PHE A 1046 7.86 8.26 -56.52
CA PHE A 1046 9.07 7.80 -55.83
C PHE A 1046 10.15 7.35 -56.83
#